data_AF-A0A0D2WL65-F1
#
_entry.id   AF-A0A0D2WL65-F1
#
_cell.length_a   1.000
_cell.length_b   1.000
_cell.length_c   1.000
_cell.angle_alpha   90.00
_cell.angle_beta   90.00
_cell.angle_gamma   90.00
#
_symmetry.space_group_name_H-M   'P 1'
#
loop_
_entity.id
_entity.type
_entity.pdbx_description
1 polymer ?
#
loop_
_entity_poly.entity_id
_entity_poly.type
_entity_poly.pdbx_seq_one_letter_code
_entity_poly.pdbx_strand_id
1 'polypeptide(L)'
;MPTPDEVMGQLKASMPPEEFIALLSRMGITPPQLPQPTMSEVITRLHGHPFVEQQFPKRRESFQPRLSAIYELLKAVAFSFDEKQRSGDRRNRFPLLQLTTISGMGKSSFGFHALDEMQRILKNVTTWAEVGLPNLLVQPQELLNLLKNTHYIFIDFNGLGDNVEVEETSKHRRGRILAVRLAARGLLNTTTKGARENSTFCDTEGVWNTRQVLDEIFVRHRHNRQIAADQIALLFVHVDEFQLAIERLAVKVEFIEAVDILKVQLEDILQYNLRQTRNLVVLLTTGTSHAGITLHSTQHKVCSLPLQPLDLNLAQHLFGSHHHSIHQSWLTHDGAKRLLGDMGGVPVLIQSLADAAATISFENPAAPHSALRVLDDIFRRYKPRERAGSLGEDGLLELVQLSLSCVPVSADTPIGPVTVHDLTMEGVLATTPVDEGPDMYIHMPLPLLDQCLSHCEAGWTQFVRRLVEFPMRTGGDGFACEAAVALSLASRMAALQRKGGTLRLGMLLGLELHTVLDGAAGEAAADFLRYEIQLQVDGYEVMTETRQFMSMDAVHTPQLDVHAYKELALDRPLVSFSLKNLPAVVLLSAPATPHVDLRFAVRIPKSKPMKVFLQIQDHVVFSDSAVTVHGHIRRMFAAFDKSDFAKEFSMLFVLCITGTHSTAKNPITRAKANREWSREVCKSDPDGRVVVLMGNDVKRLAPFFFHRLSVYTD
;
A
#
# COMPACT_ATOMS: atom_id res chain seq x y z
N MET A 1 -13.14 81.32 -4.76
CA MET A 1 -12.84 80.19 -3.86
C MET A 1 -13.02 78.93 -4.67
N PRO A 2 -12.09 77.95 -4.56
CA PRO A 2 -12.23 76.69 -5.28
C PRO A 2 -13.50 75.97 -4.83
N THR A 3 -14.16 75.28 -5.76
CA THR A 3 -15.35 74.47 -5.49
C THR A 3 -14.99 73.20 -4.71
N PRO A 4 -15.92 72.60 -3.96
CA PRO A 4 -15.65 71.35 -3.22
C PRO A 4 -15.10 70.23 -4.10
N ASP A 5 -15.54 70.14 -5.35
CA ASP A 5 -15.08 69.14 -6.31
C ASP A 5 -13.65 69.43 -6.81
N GLU A 6 -13.28 70.70 -6.98
CA GLU A 6 -11.91 71.10 -7.31
C GLU A 6 -10.94 70.83 -6.15
N VAL A 7 -11.37 71.09 -4.91
CA VAL A 7 -10.60 70.76 -3.70
C VAL A 7 -10.42 69.25 -3.58
N MET A 8 -11.47 68.47 -3.84
CA MET A 8 -11.39 67.00 -3.81
C MET A 8 -10.53 66.41 -4.93
N GLY A 9 -10.57 67.00 -6.12
CA GLY A 9 -9.68 66.62 -7.23
C GLY A 9 -8.21 66.90 -6.91
N GLN A 10 -7.91 68.04 -6.28
CA GLN A 10 -6.55 68.39 -5.85
C GLN A 10 -6.05 67.52 -4.70
N LEU A 11 -6.90 67.19 -3.72
CA LEU A 11 -6.56 66.27 -2.64
C LEU A 11 -6.28 64.86 -3.19
N LYS A 12 -7.10 64.36 -4.13
CA LYS A 12 -6.89 63.05 -4.75
C LYS A 12 -5.57 62.95 -5.52
N ALA A 13 -5.12 64.05 -6.12
CA ALA A 13 -3.88 64.09 -6.91
C ALA A 13 -2.61 64.30 -6.07
N SER A 14 -2.74 64.75 -4.82
CA SER A 14 -1.61 65.20 -3.99
C SER A 14 -1.22 64.25 -2.86
N MET A 15 -1.96 63.16 -2.65
CA MET A 15 -1.68 62.19 -1.59
C MET A 15 -1.76 60.74 -2.07
N PRO A 16 -1.06 59.80 -1.40
CA PRO A 16 -1.17 58.38 -1.68
C PRO A 16 -2.64 57.90 -1.60
N PRO A 17 -3.06 56.94 -2.45
CA PRO A 17 -4.45 56.45 -2.47
C PRO A 17 -4.96 55.99 -1.11
N GLU A 18 -4.08 55.41 -0.30
CA GLU A 18 -4.37 54.90 1.05
C GLU A 18 -4.66 56.05 2.06
N GLU A 19 -3.91 57.15 1.99
CA GLU A 19 -4.13 58.34 2.81
C GLU A 19 -5.39 59.10 2.40
N PHE A 20 -5.68 59.15 1.09
CA PHE A 20 -6.91 59.72 0.56
C PHE A 20 -8.15 58.96 1.04
N ILE A 21 -8.09 57.63 1.10
CA ILE A 21 -9.18 56.79 1.58
C ILE A 21 -9.36 56.92 3.10
N ALA A 22 -8.27 57.01 3.85
CA ALA A 22 -8.33 57.29 5.29
C ALA A 22 -8.98 58.67 5.56
N LEU A 23 -8.70 59.67 4.74
CA LEU A 23 -9.34 60.98 4.78
C LEU A 23 -10.83 60.90 4.46
N LEU A 24 -11.21 60.22 3.36
CA LEU A 24 -12.62 60.02 2.99
C LEU A 24 -13.41 59.27 4.08
N SER A 25 -12.80 58.26 4.68
CA SER A 25 -13.41 57.47 5.77
C SER A 25 -13.59 58.31 7.04
N ARG A 26 -12.63 59.17 7.38
CA ARG A 26 -12.75 60.15 8.48
C ARG A 26 -13.82 61.20 8.22
N MET A 27 -14.11 61.49 6.96
CA MET A 27 -15.17 62.40 6.53
C MET A 27 -16.54 61.72 6.39
N GLY A 28 -16.66 60.42 6.69
CA GLY A 28 -17.91 59.66 6.59
C GLY A 28 -18.35 59.38 5.14
N ILE A 29 -17.45 59.55 4.18
CA ILE A 29 -17.70 59.30 2.76
C ILE A 29 -17.27 57.86 2.44
N THR A 30 -18.19 57.04 1.93
CA THR A 30 -17.87 55.67 1.51
C THR A 30 -16.80 55.71 0.43
N PRO A 31 -15.59 55.17 0.67
CA PRO A 31 -14.51 55.26 -0.30
C PRO A 31 -14.85 54.44 -1.55
N PRO A 32 -14.50 54.92 -2.76
CA PRO A 32 -14.60 54.11 -3.96
C PRO A 32 -13.73 52.85 -3.80
N GLN A 33 -14.24 51.70 -4.26
CA GLN A 33 -13.42 50.47 -4.31
C GLN A 33 -12.17 50.78 -5.13
N LEU A 34 -10.99 50.64 -4.51
CA LEU A 34 -9.74 50.71 -5.24
C LEU A 34 -9.78 49.66 -6.37
N PRO A 35 -9.30 50.01 -7.58
CA PRO A 35 -8.98 48.97 -8.55
C PRO A 35 -8.05 47.97 -7.86
N GLN A 36 -8.44 46.70 -7.87
CA GLN A 36 -7.60 45.67 -7.26
C GLN A 36 -6.22 45.72 -7.92
N PRO A 37 -5.13 45.71 -7.13
CA PRO A 37 -3.79 45.77 -7.69
C PRO A 37 -3.62 44.63 -8.67
N THR A 38 -3.06 44.93 -9.84
CA THR A 38 -2.73 43.91 -10.83
C THR A 38 -1.70 42.94 -10.24
N MET A 39 -1.72 41.68 -10.65
CA MET A 39 -0.74 40.71 -10.14
C MET A 39 0.71 41.18 -10.33
N SER A 40 1.02 41.88 -11.42
CA SER A 40 2.35 42.48 -11.61
C SER A 40 2.70 43.51 -10.54
N GLU A 41 1.76 44.34 -10.09
CA GLU A 41 1.96 45.29 -8.99
C GLU A 41 2.12 44.57 -7.64
N VAL A 42 1.34 43.52 -7.41
CA VAL A 42 1.44 42.66 -6.21
C VAL A 42 2.81 41.97 -6.15
N ILE A 43 3.22 41.34 -7.24
CA ILE A 43 4.51 40.66 -7.39
C ILE A 43 5.65 41.66 -7.23
N THR A 44 5.49 42.88 -7.73
CA THR A 44 6.46 43.96 -7.54
C THR A 44 6.61 44.39 -6.09
N ARG A 45 5.51 44.45 -5.33
CA ARG A 45 5.56 44.73 -3.89
C ARG A 45 6.18 43.58 -3.10
N LEU A 46 6.05 42.35 -3.58
CA LEU A 46 6.72 41.17 -3.01
C LEU A 46 8.23 41.07 -3.38
N HIS A 47 8.74 41.84 -4.35
CA HIS A 47 10.14 41.81 -4.81
C HIS A 47 11.19 42.30 -3.78
N GLY A 48 10.77 42.83 -2.62
CA GLY A 48 11.68 43.24 -1.55
C GLY A 48 12.39 42.10 -0.80
N HIS A 49 11.99 40.84 -1.03
CA HIS A 49 12.58 39.69 -0.37
C HIS A 49 13.39 38.82 -1.35
N PRO A 50 14.67 38.53 -1.06
CA PRO A 50 15.48 37.67 -1.91
C PRO A 50 14.82 36.29 -2.03
N PHE A 51 14.82 35.75 -3.25
CA PHE A 51 14.51 34.35 -3.50
C PHE A 51 15.59 33.50 -2.83
N VAL A 52 15.38 33.15 -1.56
CA VAL A 52 16.20 32.18 -0.86
C VAL A 52 15.64 30.83 -1.25
N GLU A 53 16.43 29.98 -1.92
CA GLU A 53 16.04 28.59 -2.20
C GLU A 53 15.93 27.83 -0.87
N GLN A 54 14.84 27.09 -0.63
CA GLN A 54 14.72 26.35 0.63
C GLN A 54 15.77 25.26 0.60
N GLN A 55 16.76 25.38 1.49
CA GLN A 55 17.25 24.20 2.14
C GLN A 55 16.13 23.75 3.07
N PHE A 56 15.22 22.91 2.57
CA PHE A 56 14.38 22.13 3.46
C PHE A 56 15.32 21.53 4.51
N PRO A 57 14.98 21.56 5.82
CA PRO A 57 15.74 20.76 6.77
C PRO A 57 15.73 19.37 6.16
N LYS A 58 16.92 18.87 5.75
CA LYS A 58 17.07 17.51 5.25
C LYS A 58 16.40 16.66 6.32
N ARG A 59 15.16 16.22 6.10
CA ARG A 59 14.51 15.30 7.04
C ARG A 59 15.48 14.14 7.02
N ARG A 60 16.16 13.92 8.14
CA ARG A 60 17.10 12.81 8.35
C ARG A 60 16.31 11.50 8.44
N GLU A 61 15.17 11.41 7.76
CA GLU A 61 14.40 10.20 7.64
C GLU A 61 15.16 9.35 6.63
N SER A 62 15.64 8.21 7.11
CA SER A 62 16.25 7.16 6.29
C SER A 62 15.29 6.77 5.15
N PHE A 63 15.60 7.23 3.94
CA PHE A 63 14.80 6.95 2.75
C PHE A 63 15.21 5.60 2.13
N GLN A 64 14.21 4.79 1.79
CA GLN A 64 14.40 3.52 1.08
C GLN A 64 13.68 3.60 -0.27
N PRO A 65 14.41 3.51 -1.41
CA PRO A 65 13.80 3.61 -2.72
C PRO A 65 12.94 2.38 -3.02
N ARG A 66 11.64 2.61 -3.27
CA ARG A 66 10.73 1.60 -3.83
C ARG A 66 10.81 1.71 -5.35
N LEU A 67 11.66 0.89 -5.96
CA LEU A 67 12.00 1.03 -7.39
C LEU A 67 10.77 0.97 -8.31
N SER A 68 9.76 0.18 -7.98
CA SER A 68 8.49 0.12 -8.72
C SER A 68 7.78 1.49 -8.77
N ALA A 69 7.60 2.14 -7.62
CA ALA A 69 6.97 3.45 -7.54
C ALA A 69 7.82 4.55 -8.21
N ILE A 70 9.15 4.51 -8.05
CA ILE A 70 10.05 5.46 -8.74
C ILE A 70 9.98 5.27 -10.26
N TYR A 71 9.85 4.03 -10.72
CA TYR A 71 9.75 3.73 -12.14
C TYR A 71 8.45 4.22 -12.77
N GLU A 72 7.31 3.99 -12.12
CA GLU A 72 6.02 4.53 -12.59
C GLU A 72 6.01 6.07 -12.60
N LEU A 73 6.64 6.69 -11.60
CA LEU A 73 6.84 8.14 -11.59
C LEU A 73 7.73 8.59 -12.76
N LEU A 74 8.86 7.92 -13.00
CA LEU A 74 9.78 8.25 -14.09
C LEU A 74 9.11 8.11 -15.47
N LYS A 75 8.31 7.04 -15.66
CA LYS A 75 7.48 6.86 -16.86
C LYS A 75 6.53 8.03 -17.07
N ALA A 76 5.82 8.45 -16.01
CA ALA A 76 4.87 9.55 -16.12
C ALA A 76 5.55 10.87 -16.49
N VAL A 77 6.72 11.17 -15.89
CA VAL A 77 7.50 12.36 -16.24
C VAL A 77 7.97 12.30 -17.70
N ALA A 78 8.50 11.15 -18.13
CA ALA A 78 8.97 10.96 -19.49
C ALA A 78 7.85 11.08 -20.53
N PHE A 79 6.70 10.48 -20.26
CA PHE A 79 5.52 10.55 -21.12
C PHE A 79 5.00 11.99 -21.24
N SER A 80 5.06 12.75 -20.15
CA SER A 80 4.69 14.18 -20.14
C SER A 80 5.66 15.06 -20.92
N PHE A 81 6.93 14.64 -21.00
CA PHE A 81 8.02 15.36 -21.68
C PHE A 81 8.06 15.11 -23.19
N ASP A 82 7.81 13.88 -23.66
CA ASP A 82 7.98 13.49 -25.07
C ASP A 82 7.07 14.28 -26.02
N GLU A 83 7.68 15.02 -26.94
CA GLU A 83 6.98 15.83 -27.94
C GLU A 83 6.21 15.00 -28.97
N LYS A 84 6.64 13.76 -29.26
CA LYS A 84 6.00 12.88 -30.25
C LYS A 84 4.71 12.24 -29.74
N GLN A 85 4.61 12.07 -28.42
CA GLN A 85 3.41 11.59 -27.72
C GLN A 85 2.33 12.69 -27.59
N ARG A 86 2.61 13.94 -28.01
CA ARG A 86 1.69 15.09 -27.88
C ARG A 86 0.41 15.00 -28.71
N SER A 87 0.33 14.09 -29.68
CA SER A 87 -0.84 13.84 -30.52
C SER A 87 -1.79 12.75 -29.98
N GLY A 88 -1.44 12.10 -28.86
CA GLY A 88 -2.26 11.07 -28.21
C GLY A 88 -3.38 11.63 -27.30
N ASP A 89 -4.11 10.71 -26.64
CA ASP A 89 -5.19 11.03 -25.70
C ASP A 89 -4.73 12.03 -24.62
N ARG A 90 -5.36 13.21 -24.59
CA ARG A 90 -5.02 14.32 -23.69
C ARG A 90 -5.10 13.93 -22.22
N ARG A 91 -5.98 12.99 -21.85
CA ARG A 91 -6.13 12.53 -20.46
C ARG A 91 -4.89 11.81 -19.93
N ASN A 92 -4.20 11.05 -20.78
CA ASN A 92 -3.04 10.26 -20.38
C ASN A 92 -1.73 11.06 -20.38
N ARG A 93 -1.73 12.23 -21.04
CA ARG A 93 -0.52 13.03 -21.24
C ARG A 93 0.01 13.68 -19.97
N PHE A 94 -0.88 14.19 -19.13
CA PHE A 94 -0.53 14.86 -17.88
C PHE A 94 -1.33 14.22 -16.75
N PRO A 95 -0.89 13.05 -16.25
CA PRO A 95 -1.62 12.35 -15.21
C PRO A 95 -1.53 13.09 -13.87
N LEU A 96 -2.59 13.03 -13.08
CA LEU A 96 -2.53 13.34 -11.66
C LEU A 96 -1.91 12.13 -10.96
N LEU A 97 -0.68 12.28 -10.47
CA LEU A 97 0.00 11.20 -9.76
C LEU A 97 -0.46 11.19 -8.31
N GLN A 98 -0.89 10.02 -7.85
CA GLN A 98 -1.45 9.86 -6.53
C GLN A 98 -0.75 8.71 -5.81
N LEU A 99 -0.21 8.98 -4.63
CA LEU A 99 0.40 8.00 -3.76
C LEU A 99 -0.38 8.01 -2.44
N THR A 100 -1.42 7.19 -2.40
CA THR A 100 -2.22 7.01 -1.18
C THR A 100 -1.94 5.63 -0.61
N THR A 101 -1.49 5.61 0.65
CA THR A 101 -1.23 4.37 1.40
C THR A 101 -1.47 4.69 2.88
N ILE A 102 -0.68 4.18 3.81
CA ILE A 102 -0.98 4.28 5.24
C ILE A 102 -0.11 5.30 5.94
N SER A 103 -0.51 5.63 7.16
CA SER A 103 0.32 6.42 8.07
C SER A 103 1.64 5.69 8.30
N GLY A 104 2.77 6.39 8.21
CA GLY A 104 4.07 5.81 8.48
C GLY A 104 4.73 5.00 7.35
N MET A 105 4.17 4.99 6.14
CA MET A 105 4.81 4.37 4.96
C MET A 105 5.93 5.20 4.33
N GLY A 106 6.25 6.38 4.88
CA GLY A 106 7.30 7.25 4.34
C GLY A 106 6.92 7.85 2.97
N LYS A 107 5.65 8.22 2.78
CA LYS A 107 5.11 8.83 1.56
C LYS A 107 5.75 10.20 1.30
N SER A 108 5.78 11.05 2.33
CA SER A 108 6.38 12.38 2.30
C SER A 108 7.86 12.27 1.96
N SER A 109 8.61 11.42 2.68
CA SER A 109 10.02 11.14 2.41
C SER A 109 10.24 10.61 0.99
N PHE A 110 9.34 9.75 0.49
CA PHE A 110 9.38 9.30 -0.90
C PHE A 110 9.27 10.46 -1.89
N GLY A 111 8.28 11.34 -1.75
CA GLY A 111 8.12 12.49 -2.64
C GLY A 111 9.32 13.45 -2.61
N PHE A 112 9.93 13.66 -1.44
CA PHE A 112 11.14 14.47 -1.30
C PHE A 112 12.35 13.88 -2.05
N HIS A 113 12.54 12.57 -1.99
CA HIS A 113 13.70 11.90 -2.59
C HIS A 113 13.46 11.43 -4.03
N ALA A 114 12.23 11.52 -4.52
CA ALA A 114 11.84 11.02 -5.84
C ALA A 114 12.69 11.58 -6.99
N LEU A 115 12.95 12.90 -7.01
CA LEU A 115 13.76 13.54 -8.04
C LEU A 115 15.21 13.03 -8.05
N ASP A 116 15.82 12.93 -6.88
CA ASP A 116 17.20 12.46 -6.73
C ASP A 116 17.34 10.99 -7.16
N GLU A 117 16.37 10.15 -6.80
CA GLU A 117 16.35 8.74 -7.20
C GLU A 117 16.13 8.54 -8.69
N MET A 118 15.23 9.30 -9.30
CA MET A 118 15.05 9.28 -10.76
C MET A 118 16.36 9.66 -11.47
N GLN A 119 17.05 10.71 -10.99
CA GLN A 119 18.36 11.09 -11.52
C GLN A 119 19.41 9.98 -11.32
N ARG A 120 19.42 9.31 -10.16
CA ARG A 120 20.34 8.22 -9.85
C ARG A 120 20.13 7.04 -10.80
N ILE A 121 18.88 6.64 -11.04
CA ILE A 121 18.53 5.56 -11.97
C ILE A 121 18.93 5.94 -13.41
N LEU A 122 18.66 7.15 -13.86
CA LEU A 122 19.03 7.60 -15.21
C LEU A 122 20.55 7.69 -15.41
N LYS A 123 21.33 7.98 -14.37
CA LYS A 123 22.81 7.99 -14.44
C LYS A 123 23.42 6.59 -14.56
N ASN A 124 22.71 5.54 -14.13
CA ASN A 124 23.27 4.20 -14.02
C ASN A 124 22.60 3.21 -14.98
N VAL A 125 23.29 2.93 -16.10
CA VAL A 125 22.82 2.08 -17.21
C VAL A 125 22.54 0.63 -16.79
N THR A 126 23.25 0.08 -15.80
CA THR A 126 23.01 -1.30 -15.34
C THR A 126 21.66 -1.47 -14.66
N THR A 127 21.19 -0.45 -13.95
CA THR A 127 19.84 -0.43 -13.36
C THR A 127 18.76 -0.51 -14.44
N TRP A 128 19.00 -0.05 -15.67
CA TRP A 128 17.97 0.02 -16.70
C TRP A 128 17.42 -1.36 -17.08
N ALA A 129 18.27 -2.38 -17.10
CA ALA A 129 17.89 -3.75 -17.38
C ALA A 129 17.06 -4.37 -16.24
N GLU A 130 17.31 -3.99 -15.00
CA GLU A 130 16.59 -4.48 -13.81
C GLU A 130 15.19 -3.86 -13.68
N VAL A 131 15.02 -2.61 -14.15
CA VAL A 131 13.72 -1.89 -14.12
C VAL A 131 12.97 -1.86 -15.47
N GLY A 132 13.48 -2.50 -16.52
CA GLY A 132 12.76 -2.59 -17.81
C GLY A 132 12.66 -1.26 -18.59
N LEU A 133 13.54 -0.31 -18.29
CA LEU A 133 13.64 1.01 -18.94
C LEU A 133 13.98 1.05 -20.46
N PRO A 134 14.67 0.07 -21.09
CA PRO A 134 15.18 0.20 -22.46
C PRO A 134 14.13 0.49 -23.54
N ASN A 135 12.84 0.20 -23.27
CA ASN A 135 11.76 0.33 -24.24
C ASN A 135 10.96 1.65 -24.11
N LEU A 136 11.28 2.52 -23.14
CA LEU A 136 10.39 3.62 -22.72
C LEU A 136 10.91 5.03 -22.99
N LEU A 137 12.20 5.25 -23.22
CA LEU A 137 12.77 6.59 -23.31
C LEU A 137 13.49 6.83 -24.62
N VAL A 138 13.11 7.89 -25.34
CA VAL A 138 13.77 8.28 -26.59
C VAL A 138 15.14 8.92 -26.32
N GLN A 139 15.41 9.58 -25.19
CA GLN A 139 16.77 10.05 -24.81
C GLN A 139 16.95 10.23 -23.28
N PRO A 140 17.56 9.27 -22.55
CA PRO A 140 17.79 9.35 -21.09
C PRO A 140 18.55 10.61 -20.63
N GLN A 141 19.43 11.13 -21.48
CA GLN A 141 20.25 12.30 -21.16
C GLN A 141 19.44 13.61 -21.14
N GLU A 142 18.46 13.76 -22.04
CA GLU A 142 17.56 14.93 -22.06
C GLU A 142 16.69 14.97 -20.80
N LEU A 143 16.13 13.82 -20.43
CA LEU A 143 15.34 13.67 -19.20
C LEU A 143 16.19 13.92 -17.95
N LEU A 144 17.44 13.45 -17.93
CA LEU A 144 18.37 13.74 -16.84
C LEU A 144 18.67 15.25 -16.73
N ASN A 145 18.85 15.94 -17.86
CA ASN A 145 19.07 17.40 -17.88
C ASN A 145 17.84 18.16 -17.38
N LEU A 146 16.63 17.72 -17.76
CA LEU A 146 15.36 18.27 -17.26
C LEU A 146 15.26 18.15 -15.73
N LEU A 147 15.53 16.95 -15.21
CA LEU A 147 15.43 16.67 -13.77
C LEU A 147 16.45 17.45 -12.93
N LYS A 148 17.68 17.67 -13.44
CA LYS A 148 18.69 18.50 -12.77
C LYS A 148 18.28 19.96 -12.60
N ASN A 149 17.50 20.47 -13.55
CA ASN A 149 17.04 21.85 -13.58
C ASN A 149 15.59 22.00 -13.09
N THR A 150 15.06 21.03 -12.37
CA THR A 150 13.69 21.08 -11.84
C THR A 150 13.59 21.98 -10.61
N HIS A 151 12.51 22.76 -10.50
CA HIS A 151 12.14 23.43 -9.25
C HIS A 151 11.06 22.62 -8.52
N TYR A 152 11.33 22.32 -7.25
CA TYR A 152 10.48 21.47 -6.42
C TYR A 152 9.67 22.33 -5.44
N ILE A 153 8.36 22.14 -5.42
CA ILE A 153 7.41 22.85 -4.55
C ILE A 153 6.71 21.81 -3.67
N PHE A 154 6.82 21.98 -2.36
CA PHE A 154 6.19 21.11 -1.37
C PHE A 154 5.11 21.84 -0.59
N ILE A 155 3.89 21.31 -0.57
CA ILE A 155 2.74 21.83 0.16
C ILE A 155 2.35 20.76 1.18
N ASP A 156 2.30 21.10 2.46
CA ASP A 156 2.04 20.12 3.55
C ASP A 156 0.86 20.53 4.43
N PHE A 157 -0.25 19.79 4.29
CA PHE A 157 -1.47 19.99 5.06
C PHE A 157 -1.45 19.35 6.46
N ASN A 158 -0.36 18.69 6.86
CA ASN A 158 -0.22 17.97 8.13
C ASN A 158 0.60 18.74 9.19
N GLY A 159 0.56 20.07 9.17
CA GLY A 159 1.06 20.89 10.28
C GLY A 159 2.38 21.63 10.06
N LEU A 160 3.00 21.57 8.88
CA LEU A 160 4.11 22.48 8.53
C LEU A 160 3.62 23.87 8.06
N GLY A 161 2.41 24.29 8.46
CA GLY A 161 1.92 25.65 8.24
C GLY A 161 1.20 25.91 6.92
N ASP A 162 0.82 24.89 6.14
CA ASP A 162 -0.07 25.03 4.97
C ASP A 162 -1.50 24.51 5.22
N ASN A 163 -1.86 24.21 6.47
CA ASN A 163 -3.20 23.75 6.82
C ASN A 163 -4.29 24.70 6.30
N VAL A 164 -5.47 24.18 5.96
CA VAL A 164 -6.63 25.01 5.58
C VAL A 164 -7.17 25.71 6.83
N GLU A 165 -7.13 27.03 6.83
CA GLU A 165 -7.69 27.85 7.91
C GLU A 165 -9.20 28.03 7.74
N VAL A 166 -9.90 28.29 8.85
CA VAL A 166 -11.37 28.42 8.87
C VAL A 166 -11.83 29.53 7.91
N GLU A 167 -11.10 30.63 7.80
CA GLU A 167 -11.45 31.76 6.91
C GLU A 167 -11.40 31.37 5.42
N GLU A 168 -10.53 30.43 5.06
CA GLU A 168 -10.35 29.93 3.69
C GLU A 168 -11.53 29.06 3.23
N THR A 169 -12.32 28.52 4.18
CA THR A 169 -13.51 27.71 3.87
C THR A 169 -14.70 28.53 3.39
N SER A 170 -14.62 29.87 3.47
CA SER A 170 -15.67 30.77 2.99
C SER A 170 -15.90 30.66 1.48
N LYS A 171 -17.15 30.90 1.02
CA LYS A 171 -17.55 30.77 -0.39
C LYS A 171 -16.66 31.55 -1.37
N HIS A 172 -16.10 32.67 -0.94
CA HIS A 172 -15.24 33.54 -1.76
C HIS A 172 -13.75 33.14 -1.76
N ARG A 173 -13.30 32.32 -0.80
CA ARG A 173 -11.88 31.94 -0.65
C ARG A 173 -11.60 30.47 -0.95
N ARG A 174 -12.57 29.58 -0.78
CA ARG A 174 -12.40 28.13 -0.92
C ARG A 174 -11.91 27.66 -2.30
N GLY A 175 -12.15 28.44 -3.35
CA GLY A 175 -11.67 28.15 -4.71
C GLY A 175 -10.20 28.50 -4.98
N ARG A 176 -9.43 28.96 -3.98
CA ARG A 176 -8.05 29.48 -4.16
C ARG A 176 -7.01 28.85 -3.23
N ILE A 177 -7.40 27.82 -2.48
CA ILE A 177 -6.59 27.13 -1.48
C ILE A 177 -5.20 26.75 -2.02
N LEU A 178 -5.14 26.08 -3.18
CA LEU A 178 -3.85 25.67 -3.77
C LEU A 178 -3.09 26.83 -4.41
N ALA A 179 -3.77 27.80 -5.01
CA ALA A 179 -3.11 28.98 -5.58
C ALA A 179 -2.34 29.78 -4.53
N VAL A 180 -2.92 29.94 -3.33
CA VAL A 180 -2.28 30.60 -2.18
C VAL A 180 -1.04 29.85 -1.72
N ARG A 181 -1.13 28.53 -1.60
CA ARG A 181 -0.01 27.68 -1.18
C ARG A 181 1.10 27.64 -2.22
N LEU A 182 0.75 27.59 -3.51
CA LEU A 182 1.72 27.68 -4.61
C LEU A 182 2.47 29.01 -4.60
N ALA A 183 1.80 30.12 -4.31
CA ALA A 183 2.45 31.41 -4.23
C ALA A 183 3.34 31.52 -2.97
N ALA A 184 2.87 31.08 -1.80
CA ALA A 184 3.68 31.04 -0.59
C ALA A 184 4.95 30.20 -0.78
N ARG A 185 4.81 28.98 -1.31
CA ARG A 185 5.91 28.02 -1.48
C ARG A 185 6.79 28.31 -2.69
N GLY A 186 6.20 28.71 -3.82
CA GLY A 186 6.92 28.91 -5.09
C GLY A 186 7.46 30.33 -5.30
N LEU A 187 6.83 31.37 -4.74
CA LEU A 187 7.28 32.76 -4.91
C LEU A 187 8.04 33.29 -3.71
N LEU A 188 7.58 32.96 -2.50
CA LEU A 188 8.18 33.43 -1.23
C LEU A 188 9.01 32.37 -0.53
N ASN A 189 8.93 31.11 -0.97
CA ASN A 189 9.64 29.99 -0.39
C ASN A 189 9.45 29.86 1.14
N THR A 190 8.21 30.03 1.58
CA THR A 190 7.81 29.88 2.98
C THR A 190 6.47 29.16 3.07
N THR A 191 6.09 28.76 4.28
CA THR A 191 4.79 28.16 4.55
C THR A 191 3.70 29.20 4.39
N THR A 192 2.45 28.79 4.16
CA THR A 192 1.32 29.72 4.03
C THR A 192 1.17 30.57 5.30
N LYS A 193 1.34 29.95 6.48
CA LYS A 193 1.37 30.64 7.77
C LYS A 193 2.47 31.71 7.83
N GLY A 194 3.70 31.37 7.42
CA GLY A 194 4.81 32.33 7.42
C GLY A 194 4.63 33.44 6.38
N ALA A 195 4.03 33.12 5.23
CA ALA A 195 3.73 34.10 4.20
C ALA A 195 2.70 35.15 4.68
N ARG A 196 1.73 34.74 5.49
CA ARG A 196 0.72 35.62 6.11
C ARG A 196 1.28 36.59 7.15
N GLU A 197 2.54 36.45 7.57
CA GLU A 197 3.23 37.47 8.37
C GLU A 197 3.54 38.73 7.52
N ASN A 198 3.51 38.61 6.19
CA ASN A 198 3.67 39.72 5.27
C ASN A 198 2.31 40.35 4.93
N SER A 199 2.09 41.62 5.27
CA SER A 199 0.84 42.34 4.99
C SER A 199 0.50 42.37 3.50
N THR A 200 1.50 42.49 2.62
CA THR A 200 1.30 42.50 1.16
C THR A 200 0.77 41.16 0.65
N PHE A 201 1.24 40.05 1.23
CA PHE A 201 0.71 38.73 0.90
C PHE A 201 -0.76 38.62 1.31
N CYS A 202 -1.10 39.02 2.55
CA CYS A 202 -2.47 38.99 3.07
C CYS A 202 -3.43 39.87 2.28
N ASP A 203 -2.99 41.06 1.85
CA ASP A 203 -3.82 41.99 1.08
C ASP A 203 -4.13 41.45 -0.33
N THR A 204 -3.35 40.47 -0.80
CA THR A 204 -3.37 40.02 -2.20
C THR A 204 -3.73 38.55 -2.39
N GLU A 205 -3.71 37.72 -1.35
CA GLU A 205 -4.12 36.31 -1.44
C GLU A 205 -5.53 36.14 -2.02
N GLY A 206 -6.40 37.13 -1.79
CA GLY A 206 -7.78 37.17 -2.30
C GLY A 206 -7.92 37.43 -3.80
N VAL A 207 -6.84 37.62 -4.57
CA VAL A 207 -6.92 37.79 -6.03
C VAL A 207 -6.17 36.72 -6.81
N TRP A 208 -5.49 35.81 -6.12
CA TRP A 208 -4.63 34.84 -6.76
C TRP A 208 -5.41 33.76 -7.50
N ASN A 209 -4.92 33.42 -8.69
CA ASN A 209 -5.33 32.24 -9.43
C ASN A 209 -4.10 31.42 -9.82
N THR A 210 -4.32 30.12 -9.96
CA THR A 210 -3.27 29.12 -10.21
C THR A 210 -2.41 29.48 -11.42
N ARG A 211 -3.02 29.94 -12.51
CA ARG A 211 -2.29 30.26 -13.75
C ARG A 211 -1.28 31.38 -13.55
N GLN A 212 -1.71 32.52 -13.02
CA GLN A 212 -0.84 33.68 -12.84
C GLN A 212 0.31 33.38 -11.87
N VAL A 213 0.01 32.63 -10.81
CA VAL A 213 1.03 32.18 -9.85
C VAL A 213 2.05 31.27 -10.54
N LEU A 214 1.62 30.28 -11.33
CA LEU A 214 2.53 29.40 -12.06
C LEU A 214 3.36 30.13 -13.11
N ASP A 215 2.75 31.05 -13.88
CA ASP A 215 3.48 31.87 -14.87
C ASP A 215 4.64 32.62 -14.21
N GLU A 216 4.40 33.26 -13.06
CA GLU A 216 5.44 33.97 -12.32
C GLU A 216 6.52 33.02 -11.74
N ILE A 217 6.12 31.87 -11.20
CA ILE A 217 7.08 30.86 -10.72
C ILE A 217 7.98 30.42 -11.88
N PHE A 218 7.44 30.16 -13.07
CA PHE A 218 8.23 29.79 -14.23
C PHE A 218 9.16 30.91 -14.72
N VAL A 219 8.71 32.16 -14.71
CA VAL A 219 9.55 33.32 -15.06
C VAL A 219 10.78 33.36 -14.15
N ARG A 220 10.57 33.29 -12.84
CA ARG A 220 11.66 33.29 -11.85
C ARG A 220 12.55 32.08 -11.97
N HIS A 221 11.96 30.90 -12.12
CA HIS A 221 12.68 29.65 -12.24
C HIS A 221 13.62 29.65 -13.46
N ARG A 222 13.10 30.08 -14.63
CA ARG A 222 13.88 30.21 -15.87
C ARG A 222 15.01 31.22 -15.72
N HIS A 223 14.73 32.37 -15.14
CA HIS A 223 15.74 33.39 -14.88
C HIS A 223 16.85 32.88 -13.95
N ASN A 224 16.47 32.30 -12.79
CA ASN A 224 17.42 31.85 -11.76
C ASN A 224 18.27 30.66 -12.20
N ARG A 225 17.72 29.76 -13.02
CA ARG A 225 18.42 28.58 -13.54
C ARG A 225 18.97 28.76 -14.95
N GLN A 226 18.88 29.97 -15.52
CA GLN A 226 19.34 30.31 -16.87
C GLN A 226 18.80 29.35 -17.94
N ILE A 227 17.54 28.95 -17.83
CA ILE A 227 16.90 28.01 -18.75
C ILE A 227 16.50 28.77 -20.02
N ALA A 228 17.04 28.35 -21.17
CA ALA A 228 16.78 29.00 -22.44
C ALA A 228 15.30 28.88 -22.86
N ALA A 229 14.82 29.84 -23.67
CA ALA A 229 13.41 29.93 -24.06
C ALA A 229 12.90 28.71 -24.86
N ASP A 230 13.80 28.03 -25.56
CA ASP A 230 13.55 26.82 -26.34
C ASP A 230 13.60 25.53 -25.50
N GLN A 231 14.22 25.57 -24.31
CA GLN A 231 14.28 24.46 -23.38
C GLN A 231 13.00 24.33 -22.55
N ILE A 232 12.63 23.09 -22.19
CA ILE A 232 11.51 22.83 -21.28
C ILE A 232 11.98 23.07 -19.84
N ALA A 233 11.21 23.88 -19.10
CA ALA A 233 11.37 24.05 -17.66
C ALA A 233 10.37 23.14 -16.92
N LEU A 234 10.80 22.51 -15.83
CA LEU A 234 9.98 21.57 -15.06
C LEU A 234 9.75 22.09 -13.63
N LEU A 235 8.48 22.17 -13.24
CA LEU A 235 8.06 22.28 -11.85
C LEU A 235 7.55 20.93 -11.35
N PHE A 236 8.08 20.48 -10.22
CA PHE A 236 7.57 19.30 -9.52
C PHE A 236 6.80 19.76 -8.28
N VAL A 237 5.48 19.65 -8.32
CA VAL A 237 4.59 20.05 -7.22
C VAL A 237 4.19 18.80 -6.45
N HIS A 238 4.54 18.76 -5.17
CA HIS A 238 4.21 17.69 -4.24
C HIS A 238 3.24 18.23 -3.18
N VAL A 239 2.00 17.71 -3.19
CA VAL A 239 0.94 18.08 -2.24
C VAL A 239 0.74 16.92 -1.26
N ASP A 240 1.16 17.12 -0.02
CA ASP A 240 1.16 16.10 1.02
C ASP A 240 -0.05 16.19 1.96
N GLU A 241 -0.51 15.00 2.35
CA GLU A 241 -1.70 14.75 3.15
C GLU A 241 -2.91 15.57 2.66
N PHE A 242 -3.14 15.56 1.34
CA PHE A 242 -4.17 16.37 0.69
C PHE A 242 -5.60 16.06 1.18
N GLN A 243 -5.85 14.86 1.72
CA GLN A 243 -7.10 14.50 2.39
C GLN A 243 -7.39 15.36 3.63
N LEU A 244 -6.36 15.81 4.36
CA LEU A 244 -6.55 16.72 5.49
C LEU A 244 -7.10 18.07 5.02
N ALA A 245 -6.77 18.50 3.80
CA ALA A 245 -7.39 19.69 3.22
C ALA A 245 -8.89 19.49 2.98
N ILE A 246 -9.29 18.30 2.52
CA ILE A 246 -10.70 17.93 2.29
C ILE A 246 -11.45 17.89 3.63
N GLU A 247 -10.92 17.21 4.64
CA GLU A 247 -11.52 17.14 5.97
C GLU A 247 -11.74 18.54 6.57
N ARG A 248 -10.75 19.43 6.42
CA ARG A 248 -10.83 20.80 6.92
C ARG A 248 -11.86 21.64 6.16
N LEU A 249 -12.00 21.43 4.85
CA LEU A 249 -13.05 22.05 4.05
C LEU A 249 -14.43 21.55 4.47
N ALA A 250 -14.57 20.23 4.68
CA ALA A 250 -15.82 19.57 5.04
C ALA A 250 -16.40 20.01 6.39
N VAL A 251 -15.66 20.79 7.19
CA VAL A 251 -16.19 21.45 8.41
C VAL A 251 -17.31 22.46 8.08
N LYS A 252 -17.30 23.05 6.87
CA LYS A 252 -18.26 24.11 6.46
C LYS A 252 -19.05 23.79 5.20
N VAL A 253 -18.69 22.72 4.50
CA VAL A 253 -19.36 22.26 3.28
C VAL A 253 -19.59 20.77 3.37
N GLU A 254 -20.45 20.23 2.51
CA GLU A 254 -20.61 18.78 2.39
C GLU A 254 -19.27 18.14 1.94
N PHE A 255 -18.97 16.93 2.42
CA PHE A 255 -17.71 16.25 2.12
C PHE A 255 -17.46 16.11 0.60
N ILE A 256 -18.50 15.79 -0.17
CA ILE A 256 -18.43 15.70 -1.64
C ILE A 256 -18.07 17.07 -2.26
N GLU A 257 -18.63 18.16 -1.74
CA GLU A 257 -18.31 19.51 -2.21
C GLU A 257 -16.85 19.87 -1.87
N ALA A 258 -16.33 19.47 -0.70
CA ALA A 258 -14.92 19.65 -0.34
C ALA A 258 -13.98 18.88 -1.29
N VAL A 259 -14.31 17.63 -1.63
CA VAL A 259 -13.58 16.82 -2.62
C VAL A 259 -13.56 17.53 -3.97
N ASP A 260 -14.72 18.00 -4.46
CA ASP A 260 -14.83 18.68 -5.75
C ASP A 260 -14.04 19.99 -5.79
N ILE A 261 -14.08 20.79 -4.72
CA ILE A 261 -13.33 22.04 -4.61
C ILE A 261 -11.82 21.80 -4.74
N LEU A 262 -11.29 20.79 -4.04
CA LEU A 262 -9.86 20.50 -4.10
C LEU A 262 -9.47 19.87 -5.44
N LYS A 263 -10.31 18.95 -5.94
CA LYS A 263 -10.13 18.30 -7.24
C LYS A 263 -10.02 19.32 -8.37
N VAL A 264 -10.93 20.29 -8.45
CA VAL A 264 -10.90 21.34 -9.47
C VAL A 264 -9.59 22.13 -9.41
N GLN A 265 -9.09 22.43 -8.22
CA GLN A 265 -7.84 23.18 -8.07
C GLN A 265 -6.60 22.34 -8.46
N LEU A 266 -6.60 21.03 -8.20
CA LEU A 266 -5.55 20.12 -8.68
C LEU A 266 -5.59 20.00 -10.22
N GLU A 267 -6.78 19.91 -10.79
CA GLU A 267 -6.98 19.93 -12.26
C GLU A 267 -6.52 21.25 -12.87
N ASP A 268 -6.78 22.39 -12.24
CA ASP A 268 -6.33 23.71 -12.70
C ASP A 268 -4.80 23.80 -12.79
N ILE A 269 -4.08 23.15 -11.87
CA ILE A 269 -2.61 23.05 -11.92
C ILE A 269 -2.17 22.27 -13.16
N LEU A 270 -2.78 21.13 -13.45
CA LEU A 270 -2.41 20.29 -14.60
C LEU A 270 -2.88 20.87 -15.94
N GLN A 271 -4.02 21.56 -15.97
CA GLN A 271 -4.52 22.29 -17.15
C GLN A 271 -3.52 23.34 -17.63
N TYR A 272 -2.67 23.87 -16.74
CA TYR A 272 -1.59 24.77 -17.11
C TYR A 272 -0.74 24.18 -18.26
N ASN A 273 -0.40 22.89 -18.19
CA ASN A 273 0.41 22.20 -19.20
C ASN A 273 -0.22 22.20 -20.60
N LEU A 274 -1.55 22.16 -20.69
CA LEU A 274 -2.26 22.14 -21.98
C LEU A 274 -2.13 23.45 -22.74
N ARG A 275 -1.82 24.55 -22.05
CA ARG A 275 -1.69 25.90 -22.61
C ARG A 275 -0.24 26.31 -22.84
N GLN A 276 0.71 25.44 -22.54
CA GLN A 276 2.13 25.74 -22.50
C GLN A 276 2.91 24.79 -23.41
N THR A 277 3.92 25.33 -24.09
CA THR A 277 4.79 24.55 -24.98
C THR A 277 6.15 24.24 -24.36
N ARG A 278 6.58 25.06 -23.39
CA ARG A 278 7.93 25.02 -22.79
C ARG A 278 7.93 25.00 -21.27
N ASN A 279 6.77 25.01 -20.63
CA ASN A 279 6.65 24.92 -19.18
C ASN A 279 5.86 23.65 -18.86
N LEU A 280 6.42 22.80 -18.01
CA LEU A 280 5.82 21.53 -17.61
C LEU A 280 5.68 21.47 -16.09
N VAL A 281 4.49 21.12 -15.63
CA VAL A 281 4.18 20.85 -14.22
C VAL A 281 3.90 19.36 -14.07
N VAL A 282 4.60 18.71 -13.14
CA VAL A 282 4.27 17.36 -12.67
C VAL A 282 3.69 17.49 -11.27
N LEU A 283 2.52 16.89 -11.05
CA LEU A 283 1.79 16.98 -9.79
C LEU A 283 1.73 15.60 -9.12
N LEU A 284 2.33 15.51 -7.94
CA LEU A 284 2.26 14.35 -7.05
C LEU A 284 1.42 14.71 -5.82
N THR A 285 0.39 13.91 -5.56
CA THR A 285 -0.40 13.99 -4.33
C THR A 285 -0.06 12.80 -3.45
N THR A 286 0.21 13.00 -2.16
CA THR A 286 0.42 11.93 -1.19
C THR A 286 -0.63 11.99 -0.09
N GLY A 287 -1.12 10.84 0.35
CA GLY A 287 -2.19 10.79 1.35
C GLY A 287 -2.30 9.49 2.12
N THR A 288 -3.04 9.55 3.22
CA THR A 288 -3.35 8.41 4.08
C THR A 288 -4.76 7.92 3.77
N SER A 289 -4.87 6.68 3.28
CA SER A 289 -6.09 5.99 2.82
C SER A 289 -6.81 6.59 1.59
N HIS A 290 -7.46 5.74 0.81
CA HIS A 290 -8.26 6.14 -0.36
C HIS A 290 -9.73 6.47 -0.03
N ALA A 291 -10.18 6.28 1.22
CA ALA A 291 -11.61 6.38 1.56
C ALA A 291 -12.22 7.73 1.22
N GLY A 292 -13.33 7.72 0.49
CA GLY A 292 -14.07 8.91 0.08
C GLY A 292 -13.34 9.86 -0.86
N ILE A 293 -12.08 9.60 -1.23
CA ILE A 293 -11.20 10.56 -1.92
C ILE A 293 -10.59 9.91 -3.18
N THR A 294 -11.35 9.06 -3.84
CA THR A 294 -11.02 8.65 -5.20
C THR A 294 -11.28 9.87 -6.10
N LEU A 295 -10.20 10.58 -6.43
CA LEU A 295 -10.27 11.74 -7.31
C LEU A 295 -10.63 11.27 -8.72
N HIS A 296 -11.91 11.18 -9.05
CA HIS A 296 -12.34 10.84 -10.40
C HIS A 296 -12.26 12.09 -11.28
N SER A 297 -11.16 12.27 -12.00
CA SER A 297 -11.01 13.37 -12.95
C SER A 297 -11.58 13.01 -14.32
N THR A 298 -12.36 13.92 -14.90
CA THR A 298 -12.83 13.81 -16.29
C THR A 298 -11.84 14.42 -17.28
N GLN A 299 -10.80 15.10 -16.81
CA GLN A 299 -9.86 15.84 -17.65
C GLN A 299 -8.47 15.20 -17.69
N HIS A 300 -8.06 14.59 -16.59
CA HIS A 300 -6.76 13.95 -16.41
C HIS A 300 -6.94 12.52 -15.93
N LYS A 301 -6.09 11.59 -16.37
CA LYS A 301 -6.04 10.27 -15.76
C LYS A 301 -5.42 10.39 -14.37
N VAL A 302 -6.08 9.84 -13.36
CA VAL A 302 -5.44 9.65 -12.05
C VAL A 302 -4.64 8.36 -12.10
N CYS A 303 -3.36 8.46 -11.77
CA CYS A 303 -2.42 7.35 -11.79
C CYS A 303 -1.96 7.08 -10.36
N SER A 304 -2.41 5.97 -9.80
CA SER A 304 -1.97 5.50 -8.49
C SER A 304 -0.55 4.97 -8.58
N LEU A 305 0.36 5.48 -7.74
CA LEU A 305 1.72 4.99 -7.59
C LEU A 305 1.74 3.96 -6.46
N PRO A 306 1.99 2.67 -6.74
CA PRO A 306 1.96 1.63 -5.72
C PRO A 306 3.20 1.72 -4.81
N LEU A 307 3.05 2.36 -3.65
CA LEU A 307 4.10 2.35 -2.62
C LEU A 307 3.97 1.10 -1.75
N GLN A 308 4.59 0.02 -2.20
CA GLN A 308 4.57 -1.26 -1.48
C GLN A 308 5.34 -1.18 -0.15
N PRO A 309 4.98 -2.02 0.85
CA PRO A 309 5.80 -2.20 2.04
C PRO A 309 7.22 -2.65 1.68
N LEU A 310 8.17 -2.33 2.56
CA LEU A 310 9.56 -2.74 2.38
C LEU A 310 9.65 -4.27 2.37
N ASP A 311 10.39 -4.81 1.40
CA ASP A 311 10.82 -6.19 1.50
C ASP A 311 11.79 -6.38 2.68
N LEU A 312 12.06 -7.64 3.03
CA LEU A 312 12.92 -7.96 4.17
C LEU A 312 14.33 -7.34 4.04
N ASN A 313 14.89 -7.25 2.83
CA ASN A 313 16.23 -6.71 2.62
C ASN A 313 16.25 -5.20 2.87
N LEU A 314 15.28 -4.46 2.35
CA LEU A 314 15.13 -3.03 2.59
C LEU A 314 14.77 -2.75 4.05
N ALA A 315 13.97 -3.60 4.68
CA ALA A 315 13.67 -3.52 6.11
C ALA A 315 14.92 -3.73 6.97
N GLN A 316 15.76 -4.72 6.65
CA GLN A 316 17.04 -4.94 7.31
C GLN A 316 18.01 -3.78 7.08
N HIS A 317 18.05 -3.20 5.88
CA HIS A 317 18.89 -2.04 5.60
C HIS A 317 18.44 -0.81 6.39
N LEU A 318 17.13 -0.57 6.48
CA LEU A 318 16.53 0.50 7.27
C LEU A 318 16.77 0.32 8.78
N PHE A 319 16.58 -0.90 9.28
CA PHE A 319 16.90 -1.23 10.66
C PHE A 319 18.40 -1.03 10.94
N GLY A 320 19.22 -1.54 10.03
CA GLY A 320 20.66 -1.43 10.03
C GLY A 320 21.17 0.00 9.96
N SER A 321 20.51 0.97 9.29
CA SER A 321 21.06 2.33 9.17
C SER A 321 21.33 3.03 10.52
N HIS A 322 20.86 2.48 11.63
CA HIS A 322 21.19 2.83 13.01
C HIS A 322 22.36 2.02 13.60
N HIS A 323 23.28 1.47 12.77
CA HIS A 323 24.33 0.50 13.14
C HIS A 323 25.21 0.92 14.33
N HIS A 324 25.37 2.23 14.58
CA HIS A 324 26.16 2.72 15.72
C HIS A 324 25.46 2.58 17.07
N SER A 325 24.14 2.41 17.07
CA SER A 325 23.29 2.39 18.26
C SER A 325 22.72 1.00 18.53
N ILE A 326 22.65 0.13 17.52
CA ILE A 326 22.09 -1.22 17.62
C ILE A 326 23.22 -2.25 17.78
N HIS A 327 23.10 -3.13 18.77
CA HIS A 327 24.07 -4.19 19.01
C HIS A 327 24.10 -5.23 17.86
N GLN A 328 25.29 -5.71 17.48
CA GLN A 328 25.50 -6.59 16.33
C GLN A 328 24.63 -7.86 16.34
N SER A 329 24.31 -8.39 17.52
CA SER A 329 23.44 -9.57 17.65
C SER A 329 22.05 -9.36 17.06
N TRP A 330 21.50 -8.14 17.09
CA TRP A 330 20.21 -7.83 16.46
C TRP A 330 20.27 -7.83 14.93
N LEU A 331 21.45 -7.55 14.37
CA LEU A 331 21.65 -7.52 12.92
C LEU A 331 21.87 -8.91 12.33
N THR A 332 22.40 -9.85 13.12
CA THR A 332 22.77 -11.19 12.65
C THR A 332 21.81 -12.30 13.08
N HIS A 333 20.99 -12.09 14.11
CA HIS A 333 20.13 -13.14 14.67
C HIS A 333 18.85 -13.36 13.85
N ASP A 334 18.53 -14.62 13.52
CA ASP A 334 17.38 -14.96 12.68
C ASP A 334 16.03 -14.59 13.31
N GLY A 335 15.92 -14.63 14.64
CA GLY A 335 14.73 -14.13 15.35
C GLY A 335 14.49 -12.63 15.15
N ALA A 336 15.55 -11.83 15.01
CA ALA A 336 15.42 -10.40 14.72
C ALA A 336 15.07 -10.16 13.24
N LYS A 337 15.63 -10.96 12.32
CA LYS A 337 15.20 -10.96 10.90
C LYS A 337 13.72 -11.32 10.76
N ARG A 338 13.25 -12.35 11.47
CA ARG A 338 11.83 -12.74 11.51
C ARG A 338 10.97 -11.61 12.07
N LEU A 339 11.38 -10.99 13.19
CA LEU A 339 10.66 -9.85 13.77
C LEU A 339 10.56 -8.68 12.78
N LEU A 340 11.62 -8.39 12.02
CA LEU A 340 11.61 -7.38 10.96
C LEU A 340 10.61 -7.72 9.85
N GLY A 341 10.55 -8.99 9.44
CA GLY A 341 9.52 -9.46 8.51
C GLY A 341 8.11 -9.33 9.08
N ASP A 342 7.94 -9.63 10.37
CA ASP A 342 6.66 -9.54 11.08
C ASP A 342 6.16 -8.09 11.25
N MET A 343 7.05 -7.08 11.18
CA MET A 343 6.67 -5.66 11.10
C MET A 343 5.96 -5.31 9.78
N GLY A 344 5.90 -6.23 8.83
CA GLY A 344 5.14 -6.09 7.59
C GLY A 344 5.71 -5.04 6.64
N GLY A 345 7.01 -4.72 6.74
CA GLY A 345 7.67 -3.77 5.85
C GLY A 345 7.27 -2.31 6.05
N VAL A 346 6.61 -1.97 7.16
CA VAL A 346 6.19 -0.58 7.46
C VAL A 346 7.37 0.21 8.03
N PRO A 347 7.89 1.25 7.33
CA PRO A 347 9.10 1.98 7.73
C PRO A 347 9.04 2.56 9.14
N VAL A 348 7.93 3.19 9.54
CA VAL A 348 7.82 3.81 10.87
C VAL A 348 7.89 2.78 12.00
N LEU A 349 7.39 1.55 11.76
CA LEU A 349 7.47 0.45 12.73
C LEU A 349 8.89 -0.08 12.80
N ILE A 350 9.57 -0.23 11.66
CA ILE A 350 10.97 -0.66 11.60
C ILE A 350 11.88 0.37 12.27
N GLN A 351 11.64 1.66 12.06
CA GLN A 351 12.37 2.74 12.75
C GLN A 351 12.08 2.73 14.25
N SER A 352 10.82 2.58 14.65
CA SER A 352 10.48 2.47 16.08
C SER A 352 11.14 1.24 16.74
N LEU A 353 11.23 0.14 16.00
CA LEU A 353 11.96 -1.06 16.42
C LEU A 353 13.47 -0.79 16.56
N ALA A 354 14.07 -0.09 15.59
CA ALA A 354 15.47 0.31 15.63
C ALA A 354 15.78 1.22 16.83
N ASP A 355 14.95 2.24 17.07
CA ASP A 355 15.06 3.16 18.20
C ASP A 355 14.96 2.42 19.53
N ALA A 356 13.95 1.57 19.68
CA ALA A 356 13.74 0.81 20.91
C ALA A 356 14.87 -0.21 21.13
N ALA A 357 15.32 -0.92 20.08
CA ALA A 357 16.46 -1.84 20.18
C ALA A 357 17.76 -1.11 20.57
N ALA A 358 17.98 0.11 20.08
CA ALA A 358 19.15 0.92 20.44
C ALA A 358 19.22 1.27 21.94
N THR A 359 18.07 1.43 22.60
CA THR A 359 18.02 1.72 24.04
C THR A 359 18.40 0.51 24.91
N ILE A 360 18.30 -0.71 24.38
CA ILE A 360 18.59 -1.96 25.10
C ILE A 360 19.96 -2.46 24.65
N SER A 361 21.01 -1.73 25.05
CA SER A 361 22.37 -1.88 24.51
C SER A 361 23.08 -3.23 24.76
N PHE A 362 22.48 -4.22 25.42
CA PHE A 362 23.21 -5.43 25.89
C PHE A 362 22.47 -6.79 25.85
N GLU A 363 21.25 -6.90 25.33
CA GLU A 363 20.52 -8.17 25.41
C GLU A 363 20.37 -8.88 24.06
N ASN A 364 20.61 -10.20 24.07
CA ASN A 364 20.46 -11.09 22.93
C ASN A 364 18.98 -11.10 22.47
N PRO A 365 18.65 -10.82 21.20
CA PRO A 365 17.27 -10.92 20.68
C PRO A 365 16.67 -12.33 20.81
N ALA A 366 17.48 -13.37 21.05
CA ALA A 366 17.02 -14.71 21.39
C ALA A 366 16.32 -14.79 22.75
N ALA A 367 16.58 -13.86 23.67
CA ALA A 367 15.91 -13.80 24.96
C ALA A 367 14.49 -13.24 24.76
N PRO A 368 13.43 -14.03 24.99
CA PRO A 368 12.05 -13.60 24.72
C PRO A 368 11.68 -12.29 25.45
N HIS A 369 12.23 -12.08 26.64
CA HIS A 369 11.99 -10.89 27.45
C HIS A 369 12.48 -9.59 26.79
N SER A 370 13.62 -9.62 26.09
CA SER A 370 14.22 -8.42 25.50
C SER A 370 13.40 -7.94 24.31
N ALA A 371 13.01 -8.85 23.42
CA ALA A 371 12.16 -8.51 22.29
C ALA A 371 10.74 -8.09 22.70
N LEU A 372 10.17 -8.72 23.72
CA LEU A 372 8.87 -8.31 24.27
C LEU A 372 8.92 -6.88 24.86
N ARG A 373 10.02 -6.48 25.52
CA ARG A 373 10.20 -5.11 26.01
C ARG A 373 10.29 -4.08 24.89
N VAL A 374 11.01 -4.41 23.81
CA VAL A 374 11.08 -3.55 22.61
C VAL A 374 9.69 -3.40 21.98
N LEU A 375 8.95 -4.51 21.88
CA LEU A 375 7.59 -4.52 21.36
C LEU A 375 6.62 -3.71 22.23
N ASP A 376 6.74 -3.77 23.56
CA ASP A 376 5.91 -2.98 24.48
C ASP A 376 6.04 -1.47 24.23
N ASP A 377 7.24 -0.96 23.94
CA ASP A 377 7.45 0.45 23.62
C ASP A 377 6.81 0.84 22.27
N ILE A 378 6.81 -0.06 21.30
CA ILE A 378 6.06 0.13 20.04
C ILE A 378 4.55 0.13 20.35
N PHE A 379 4.04 -0.82 21.12
CA PHE A 379 2.61 -0.93 21.43
C PHE A 379 2.08 0.27 22.22
N ARG A 380 2.90 0.90 23.07
CA ARG A 380 2.53 2.15 23.74
C ARG A 380 2.28 3.30 22.76
N ARG A 381 3.01 3.35 21.63
CA ARG A 381 2.85 4.39 20.60
C ARG A 381 1.61 4.17 19.74
N TYR A 382 1.35 2.93 19.33
CA TYR A 382 0.27 2.60 18.40
C TYR A 382 -1.05 2.17 19.07
N LYS A 383 -1.03 1.94 20.39
CA LYS A 383 -2.20 1.62 21.23
C LYS A 383 -3.15 0.53 20.64
N PRO A 384 -2.64 -0.58 20.06
CA PRO A 384 -3.49 -1.60 19.43
C PRO A 384 -4.54 -2.20 20.39
N ARG A 385 -4.21 -2.22 21.70
CA ARG A 385 -5.08 -2.71 22.78
C ARG A 385 -6.37 -1.90 22.94
N GLU A 386 -6.25 -0.57 22.92
CA GLU A 386 -7.41 0.33 23.03
C GLU A 386 -8.33 0.14 21.82
N ARG A 387 -7.75 -0.14 20.64
CA ARG A 387 -8.48 -0.38 19.39
C ARG A 387 -9.19 -1.72 19.38
N ALA A 388 -8.54 -2.79 19.83
CA ALA A 388 -9.16 -4.10 19.98
C ALA A 388 -10.40 -4.07 20.88
N GLY A 389 -10.35 -3.29 21.97
CA GLY A 389 -11.52 -3.06 22.83
C GLY A 389 -12.70 -2.43 22.09
N SER A 390 -12.45 -1.54 21.13
CA SER A 390 -13.51 -0.90 20.32
C SER A 390 -14.10 -1.80 19.24
N LEU A 391 -13.37 -2.82 18.76
CA LEU A 391 -13.82 -3.70 17.67
C LEU A 391 -14.85 -4.75 18.11
N GLY A 392 -14.77 -5.21 19.35
CA GLY A 392 -15.50 -6.39 19.82
C GLY A 392 -15.02 -7.70 19.18
N GLU A 393 -15.61 -8.83 19.59
CA GLU A 393 -15.18 -10.16 19.12
C GLU A 393 -15.39 -10.36 17.61
N ASP A 394 -16.59 -10.01 17.11
CA ASP A 394 -16.92 -10.19 15.69
C ASP A 394 -16.08 -9.26 14.79
N GLY A 395 -15.78 -8.03 15.24
CA GLY A 395 -14.88 -7.11 14.53
C GLY A 395 -13.42 -7.59 14.52
N LEU A 396 -12.93 -8.19 15.61
CA LEU A 396 -11.61 -8.82 15.64
C LEU A 396 -11.51 -10.03 14.71
N LEU A 397 -12.59 -10.82 14.62
CA LEU A 397 -12.68 -11.91 13.67
C LEU A 397 -12.62 -11.41 12.22
N GLU A 398 -13.36 -10.35 11.92
CA GLU A 398 -13.32 -9.71 10.61
C GLU A 398 -11.91 -9.18 10.30
N LEU A 399 -11.25 -8.52 11.25
CA LEU A 399 -9.87 -8.05 11.09
C LEU A 399 -8.89 -9.18 10.78
N VAL A 400 -9.01 -10.33 11.46
CA VAL A 400 -8.19 -11.52 11.19
C VAL A 400 -8.45 -12.06 9.79
N GLN A 401 -9.71 -12.23 9.42
CA GLN A 401 -10.07 -12.76 8.11
C GLN A 401 -9.56 -11.84 6.99
N LEU A 402 -9.74 -10.54 7.17
CA LEU A 402 -9.25 -9.52 6.27
C LEU A 402 -7.71 -9.59 6.13
N SER A 403 -6.99 -9.62 7.25
CA SER A 403 -5.51 -9.72 7.27
C SER A 403 -4.98 -11.00 6.62
N LEU A 404 -5.69 -12.12 6.74
CA LEU A 404 -5.28 -13.42 6.23
C LEU A 404 -5.77 -13.72 4.80
N SER A 405 -6.89 -13.12 4.37
CA SER A 405 -7.51 -13.41 3.07
C SER A 405 -6.66 -12.96 1.89
N CYS A 406 -5.96 -11.83 2.06
CA CYS A 406 -5.29 -11.08 1.00
C CYS A 406 -6.20 -10.81 -0.21
N VAL A 407 -7.50 -10.66 0.04
CA VAL A 407 -8.49 -10.20 -0.95
C VAL A 407 -8.54 -8.68 -0.89
N PRO A 408 -8.52 -7.98 -2.04
CA PRO A 408 -8.62 -6.54 -2.04
C PRO A 408 -10.03 -6.08 -1.62
N VAL A 409 -10.08 -5.09 -0.74
CA VAL A 409 -11.29 -4.55 -0.11
C VAL A 409 -11.38 -3.04 -0.28
N SER A 410 -12.58 -2.47 -0.15
CA SER A 410 -12.77 -1.02 -0.15
C SER A 410 -12.28 -0.42 1.18
N ALA A 411 -11.91 0.86 1.16
CA ALA A 411 -11.56 1.61 2.36
C ALA A 411 -12.74 1.71 3.35
N ASP A 412 -13.97 1.67 2.83
CA ASP A 412 -15.20 1.77 3.61
C ASP A 412 -15.67 0.41 4.17
N THR A 413 -14.90 -0.67 3.93
CA THR A 413 -15.23 -1.99 4.47
C THR A 413 -15.26 -1.92 6.00
N PRO A 414 -16.40 -2.26 6.64
CA PRO A 414 -16.52 -2.22 8.09
C PRO A 414 -15.69 -3.34 8.74
N ILE A 415 -15.23 -3.06 9.95
CA ILE A 415 -14.55 -3.98 10.87
C ILE A 415 -15.12 -3.68 12.26
N GLY A 416 -16.23 -4.35 12.61
CA GLY A 416 -17.00 -3.95 13.78
C GLY A 416 -17.58 -2.52 13.62
N PRO A 417 -17.36 -1.59 14.56
CA PRO A 417 -17.89 -0.23 14.47
C PRO A 417 -16.99 0.77 13.71
N VAL A 418 -15.82 0.34 13.25
CA VAL A 418 -14.88 1.17 12.49
C VAL A 418 -14.73 0.63 11.06
N THR A 419 -13.97 1.33 10.23
CA THR A 419 -13.69 0.94 8.84
C THR A 419 -12.20 0.64 8.62
N VAL A 420 -11.87 0.02 7.48
CA VAL A 420 -10.47 -0.13 7.01
C VAL A 420 -9.76 1.24 6.97
N HIS A 421 -10.46 2.29 6.56
CA HIS A 421 -9.96 3.66 6.58
C HIS A 421 -9.51 4.11 7.96
N ASP A 422 -10.36 3.94 8.98
CA ASP A 422 -10.07 4.38 10.34
C ASP A 422 -8.80 3.70 10.88
N LEU A 423 -8.70 2.38 10.70
CA LEU A 423 -7.52 1.61 11.13
C LEU A 423 -6.25 1.98 10.34
N THR A 424 -6.41 2.43 9.09
CA THR A 424 -5.31 2.90 8.24
C THR A 424 -4.79 4.26 8.71
N MET A 425 -5.68 5.19 9.04
CA MET A 425 -5.34 6.51 9.58
C MET A 425 -4.60 6.38 10.91
N GLU A 426 -4.96 5.39 11.71
CA GLU A 426 -4.34 5.09 13.01
C GLU A 426 -3.01 4.33 12.91
N GLY A 427 -2.60 3.93 11.69
CA GLY A 427 -1.33 3.23 11.45
C GLY A 427 -1.32 1.77 11.93
N VAL A 428 -2.50 1.18 12.16
CA VAL A 428 -2.66 -0.22 12.59
C VAL A 428 -2.61 -1.18 11.41
N LEU A 429 -3.13 -0.73 10.26
CA LEU A 429 -3.28 -1.51 9.05
C LEU A 429 -2.57 -0.80 7.90
N ALA A 430 -1.72 -1.54 7.17
CA ALA A 430 -1.08 -1.11 5.93
C ALA A 430 -1.97 -1.45 4.73
N THR A 431 -1.94 -0.61 3.69
CA THR A 431 -2.77 -0.71 2.49
C THR A 431 -1.92 -0.45 1.27
N THR A 432 -2.16 -1.21 0.21
CA THR A 432 -1.56 -1.02 -1.11
C THR A 432 -2.67 -0.96 -2.14
N PRO A 433 -2.73 0.08 -3.00
CA PRO A 433 -3.76 0.17 -4.02
C PRO A 433 -3.68 -1.00 -5.00
N VAL A 434 -4.85 -1.43 -5.51
CA VAL A 434 -4.94 -2.30 -6.67
C VAL A 434 -4.79 -1.46 -7.94
N ASP A 435 -4.16 -2.02 -8.99
CA ASP A 435 -3.86 -1.30 -10.23
C ASP A 435 -5.10 -0.67 -10.90
N GLU A 436 -6.28 -1.30 -10.75
CA GLU A 436 -7.55 -0.83 -11.30
C GLU A 436 -8.68 -0.94 -10.26
N GLY A 437 -9.10 0.20 -9.69
CA GLY A 437 -10.29 0.29 -8.85
C GLY A 437 -10.09 1.02 -7.52
N PRO A 438 -11.16 1.17 -6.73
CA PRO A 438 -11.11 1.78 -5.39
C PRO A 438 -10.58 0.83 -4.31
N ASP A 439 -10.42 -0.47 -4.64
CA ASP A 439 -10.03 -1.48 -3.68
C ASP A 439 -8.52 -1.42 -3.36
N MET A 440 -8.17 -1.95 -2.19
CA MET A 440 -6.81 -2.03 -1.69
C MET A 440 -6.53 -3.39 -1.06
N TYR A 441 -5.31 -3.87 -1.25
CA TYR A 441 -4.76 -4.93 -0.43
C TYR A 441 -4.45 -4.38 0.94
N ILE A 442 -4.75 -5.17 1.97
CA ILE A 442 -4.49 -4.83 3.36
C ILE A 442 -3.40 -5.74 3.93
N HIS A 443 -2.62 -5.19 4.84
CA HIS A 443 -1.51 -5.88 5.48
C HIS A 443 -1.40 -5.42 6.93
N MET A 444 -1.54 -6.33 7.88
CA MET A 444 -1.41 -6.02 9.30
C MET A 444 -0.07 -6.53 9.83
N PRO A 445 0.74 -5.72 10.52
CA PRO A 445 1.92 -6.22 11.21
C PRO A 445 1.54 -7.28 12.26
N LEU A 446 2.22 -8.44 12.27
CA LEU A 446 1.87 -9.57 13.15
C LEU A 446 1.87 -9.21 14.64
N PRO A 447 2.84 -8.41 15.15
CA PRO A 447 2.86 -8.04 16.56
C PRO A 447 1.67 -7.17 16.95
N LEU A 448 1.17 -6.31 16.05
CA LEU A 448 -0.04 -5.54 16.30
C LEU A 448 -1.27 -6.46 16.32
N LEU A 449 -1.32 -7.46 15.43
CA LEU A 449 -2.42 -8.43 15.42
C LEU A 449 -2.44 -9.28 16.70
N ASP A 450 -1.30 -9.78 17.16
CA ASP A 450 -1.20 -10.52 18.43
C ASP A 450 -1.71 -9.68 19.62
N GLN A 451 -1.33 -8.40 19.68
CA GLN A 451 -1.84 -7.51 20.72
C GLN A 451 -3.36 -7.32 20.64
N CYS A 452 -3.91 -7.17 19.44
CA CYS A 452 -5.37 -7.08 19.30
C CYS A 452 -6.07 -8.36 19.79
N LEU A 453 -5.54 -9.53 19.41
CA LEU A 453 -6.10 -10.82 19.79
C LEU A 453 -5.96 -11.14 21.27
N SER A 454 -4.96 -10.57 21.96
CA SER A 454 -4.77 -10.78 23.40
C SER A 454 -5.93 -10.30 24.27
N HIS A 455 -6.84 -9.49 23.73
CA HIS A 455 -8.02 -8.94 24.41
C HIS A 455 -9.28 -9.77 24.22
N CYS A 456 -9.20 -10.87 23.45
CA CYS A 456 -10.35 -11.69 23.12
C CYS A 456 -10.19 -13.09 23.71
N GLU A 457 -11.14 -13.47 24.55
CA GLU A 457 -11.17 -14.77 25.25
C GLU A 457 -11.75 -15.90 24.39
N ALA A 458 -12.18 -15.61 23.16
CA ALA A 458 -12.77 -16.61 22.29
C ALA A 458 -11.77 -17.74 21.95
N GLY A 459 -12.22 -18.99 21.99
CA GLY A 459 -11.34 -20.15 21.82
C GLY A 459 -10.53 -20.15 20.51
N TRP A 460 -11.06 -19.50 19.46
CA TRP A 460 -10.38 -19.39 18.18
C TRP A 460 -9.21 -18.40 18.16
N THR A 461 -9.23 -17.36 18.99
CA THR A 461 -8.14 -16.36 19.03
C THR A 461 -6.87 -16.98 19.57
N GLN A 462 -6.97 -17.89 20.54
CA GLN A 462 -5.81 -18.62 21.06
C GLN A 462 -5.07 -19.39 19.96
N PHE A 463 -5.80 -19.93 18.98
CA PHE A 463 -5.20 -20.64 17.85
C PHE A 463 -4.46 -19.68 16.91
N VAL A 464 -5.12 -18.60 16.49
CA VAL A 464 -4.51 -17.59 15.61
C VAL A 464 -3.30 -16.93 16.30
N ARG A 465 -3.41 -16.65 17.60
CA ARG A 465 -2.32 -16.10 18.42
C ARG A 465 -1.08 -16.97 18.41
N ARG A 466 -1.18 -18.30 18.47
CA ARG A 466 -0.01 -19.19 18.36
C ARG A 466 0.73 -19.04 17.03
N LEU A 467 0.03 -18.66 15.96
CA LEU A 467 0.64 -18.44 14.66
C LEU A 467 1.31 -17.07 14.58
N VAL A 468 0.79 -16.05 15.24
CA VAL A 468 1.28 -14.65 15.18
C VAL A 468 2.13 -14.21 16.36
N GLU A 469 2.17 -14.96 17.46
CA GLU A 469 2.94 -14.62 18.66
C GLU A 469 4.44 -14.51 18.35
N PHE A 470 5.12 -13.65 19.13
CA PHE A 470 6.56 -13.49 19.07
C PHE A 470 7.21 -13.71 20.45
N PRO A 471 8.33 -14.46 20.55
CA PRO A 471 8.86 -15.33 19.50
C PRO A 471 7.89 -16.48 19.24
N MET A 472 7.82 -16.95 17.99
CA MET A 472 6.97 -18.08 17.61
C MET A 472 7.36 -19.32 18.44
N ARG A 473 6.46 -19.83 19.28
CA ARG A 473 6.77 -20.92 20.23
C ARG A 473 6.45 -22.33 19.70
N THR A 474 5.91 -22.44 18.50
CA THR A 474 5.45 -23.73 17.95
C THR A 474 6.63 -24.61 17.57
N GLY A 475 6.78 -25.76 18.25
CA GLY A 475 7.67 -26.82 17.83
C GLY A 475 7.13 -27.55 16.59
N GLY A 476 7.97 -27.62 15.54
CA GLY A 476 7.70 -28.36 14.30
C GLY A 476 7.37 -27.43 13.12
N ASP A 477 8.36 -27.15 12.28
CA ASP A 477 8.28 -26.19 11.16
C ASP A 477 7.21 -26.53 10.09
N GLY A 478 6.68 -27.76 10.07
CA GLY A 478 5.61 -28.17 9.14
C GLY A 478 4.20 -27.67 9.52
N PHE A 479 3.77 -27.89 10.76
CA PHE A 479 2.38 -27.65 11.17
C PHE A 479 1.98 -26.17 11.10
N ALA A 480 2.88 -25.25 11.44
CA ALA A 480 2.56 -23.83 11.40
C ALA A 480 2.40 -23.31 9.97
N CYS A 481 3.19 -23.83 9.02
CA CYS A 481 3.03 -23.52 7.60
C CYS A 481 1.69 -24.04 7.07
N GLU A 482 1.33 -25.28 7.40
CA GLU A 482 0.03 -25.89 7.03
C GLU A 482 -1.15 -25.10 7.60
N ALA A 483 -1.10 -24.76 8.90
CA ALA A 483 -2.11 -23.97 9.57
C ALA A 483 -2.25 -22.56 8.98
N ALA A 484 -1.14 -21.90 8.64
CA ALA A 484 -1.15 -20.59 8.01
C ALA A 484 -1.82 -20.62 6.62
N VAL A 485 -1.47 -21.62 5.80
CA VAL A 485 -2.11 -21.81 4.48
C VAL A 485 -3.59 -22.13 4.64
N ALA A 486 -3.96 -23.00 5.59
CA ALA A 486 -5.36 -23.34 5.85
C ALA A 486 -6.19 -22.12 6.26
N LEU A 487 -5.70 -21.31 7.20
CA LEU A 487 -6.40 -20.10 7.65
C LEU A 487 -6.48 -19.03 6.56
N SER A 488 -5.42 -18.87 5.76
CA SER A 488 -5.42 -17.95 4.63
C SER A 488 -6.47 -18.36 3.60
N LEU A 489 -6.53 -19.65 3.23
CA LEU A 489 -7.55 -20.19 2.34
C LEU A 489 -8.97 -20.00 2.89
N ALA A 490 -9.21 -20.36 4.15
CA ALA A 490 -10.52 -20.20 4.80
C ALA A 490 -10.97 -18.73 4.82
N SER A 491 -10.05 -17.83 5.18
CA SER A 491 -10.31 -16.39 5.24
C SER A 491 -10.58 -15.82 3.85
N ARG A 492 -9.83 -16.27 2.85
CA ARG A 492 -10.02 -15.89 1.45
C ARG A 492 -11.36 -16.37 0.90
N MET A 493 -11.76 -17.60 1.20
CA MET A 493 -13.08 -18.11 0.81
C MET A 493 -14.18 -17.21 1.36
N ALA A 494 -14.15 -16.88 2.66
CA ALA A 494 -15.17 -16.01 3.25
C ALA A 494 -15.16 -14.59 2.68
N ALA A 495 -13.98 -13.99 2.48
CA ALA A 495 -13.87 -12.66 1.89
C ALA A 495 -14.41 -12.62 0.45
N LEU A 496 -14.08 -13.64 -0.35
CA LEU A 496 -14.59 -13.77 -1.72
C LEU A 496 -16.11 -14.00 -1.76
N GLN A 497 -16.68 -14.76 -0.82
CA GLN A 497 -18.13 -14.94 -0.70
C GLN A 497 -18.85 -13.60 -0.42
N ARG A 498 -18.30 -12.79 0.49
CA ARG A 498 -18.88 -11.48 0.83
C ARG A 498 -18.83 -10.50 -0.33
N LYS A 499 -17.75 -10.51 -1.10
CA LYS A 499 -17.55 -9.60 -2.23
C LYS A 499 -18.59 -9.81 -3.34
N GLY A 500 -19.14 -11.02 -3.44
CA GLY A 500 -20.08 -11.40 -4.50
C GLY A 500 -19.40 -11.50 -5.87
N GLY A 501 -20.10 -12.08 -6.84
CA GLY A 501 -19.61 -12.28 -8.21
C GLY A 501 -19.10 -13.69 -8.52
N THR A 502 -18.60 -13.86 -9.74
CA THR A 502 -18.05 -15.13 -10.24
C THR A 502 -16.76 -15.47 -9.51
N LEU A 503 -16.80 -16.51 -8.68
CA LEU A 503 -15.63 -17.04 -7.99
C LEU A 503 -14.89 -18.00 -8.91
N ARG A 504 -13.56 -17.92 -8.95
CA ARG A 504 -12.71 -18.86 -9.70
C ARG A 504 -11.76 -19.60 -8.77
N LEU A 505 -11.44 -20.84 -9.10
CA LEU A 505 -10.52 -21.66 -8.30
C LEU A 505 -9.13 -21.03 -8.20
N GLY A 506 -8.63 -20.43 -9.28
CA GLY A 506 -7.36 -19.68 -9.26
C GLY A 506 -7.37 -18.55 -8.23
N MET A 507 -8.47 -17.82 -8.10
CA MET A 507 -8.59 -16.73 -7.12
C MET A 507 -8.49 -17.26 -5.68
N LEU A 508 -9.08 -18.42 -5.39
CA LEU A 508 -8.93 -19.08 -4.10
C LEU A 508 -7.47 -19.45 -3.80
N LEU A 509 -6.71 -19.86 -4.81
CA LEU A 509 -5.28 -20.14 -4.66
C LEU A 509 -4.39 -18.88 -4.72
N GLY A 510 -4.98 -17.69 -4.87
CA GLY A 510 -4.22 -16.43 -4.99
C GLY A 510 -3.52 -16.28 -6.34
N LEU A 511 -4.02 -16.95 -7.37
CA LEU A 511 -3.49 -16.94 -8.74
C LEU A 511 -4.46 -16.16 -9.66
N GLU A 512 -3.96 -15.10 -10.30
CA GLU A 512 -4.72 -14.36 -11.31
C GLU A 512 -4.62 -15.06 -12.68
N LEU A 513 -5.55 -14.78 -13.61
CA LEU A 513 -5.62 -15.49 -14.89
C LEU A 513 -4.37 -15.33 -15.78
N HIS A 514 -3.55 -14.32 -15.51
CA HIS A 514 -2.34 -14.01 -16.28
C HIS A 514 -1.07 -14.06 -15.44
N THR A 515 -1.15 -14.59 -14.20
CA THR A 515 0.03 -14.71 -13.34
C THR A 515 1.04 -15.67 -13.96
N VAL A 516 2.27 -15.18 -14.18
CA VAL A 516 3.40 -16.04 -14.53
C VAL A 516 3.85 -16.77 -13.25
N LEU A 517 3.61 -18.08 -13.21
CA LEU A 517 4.02 -18.94 -12.09
C LEU A 517 5.54 -19.12 -12.09
N ASP A 518 6.15 -19.13 -10.92
CA ASP A 518 7.51 -19.64 -10.73
C ASP A 518 7.55 -21.18 -10.81
N GLY A 519 6.42 -21.84 -10.54
CA GLY A 519 6.18 -23.25 -10.81
C GLY A 519 5.53 -23.50 -12.18
N ALA A 520 4.59 -24.46 -12.23
CA ALA A 520 3.89 -24.84 -13.46
C ALA A 520 2.53 -25.48 -13.15
N ALA A 521 1.63 -25.48 -14.13
CA ALA A 521 0.39 -26.25 -14.07
C ALA A 521 0.30 -27.20 -15.27
N GLY A 522 -0.24 -28.40 -15.06
CA GLY A 522 -0.65 -29.30 -16.12
C GLY A 522 -1.79 -28.71 -16.95
N GLU A 523 -2.03 -29.27 -18.14
CA GLU A 523 -3.00 -28.72 -19.11
C GLU A 523 -4.43 -28.69 -18.53
N ALA A 524 -4.92 -29.80 -17.98
CA ALA A 524 -6.26 -29.85 -17.37
C ALA A 524 -6.35 -28.99 -16.10
N ALA A 525 -5.27 -28.90 -15.32
CA ALA A 525 -5.20 -28.06 -14.13
C ALA A 525 -5.28 -26.58 -14.48
N ALA A 526 -4.65 -26.14 -15.57
CA ALA A 526 -4.75 -24.76 -16.06
C ALA A 526 -6.20 -24.38 -16.39
N ASP A 527 -6.99 -25.32 -16.91
CA ASP A 527 -8.43 -25.13 -17.14
C ASP A 527 -9.22 -25.11 -15.83
N PHE A 528 -8.92 -25.99 -14.87
CA PHE A 528 -9.55 -25.98 -13.55
C PHE A 528 -9.37 -24.67 -12.81
N LEU A 529 -8.20 -24.02 -12.92
CA LEU A 529 -7.96 -22.71 -12.31
C LEU A 529 -8.88 -21.62 -12.84
N ARG A 530 -9.43 -21.79 -14.06
CA ARG A 530 -10.34 -20.83 -14.71
C ARG A 530 -11.82 -21.12 -14.44
N TYR A 531 -12.14 -22.29 -13.90
CA TYR A 531 -13.53 -22.67 -13.65
C TYR A 531 -14.20 -21.72 -12.66
N GLU A 532 -15.42 -21.33 -13.01
CA GLU A 532 -16.33 -20.74 -12.05
C GLU A 532 -16.67 -21.78 -10.99
N ILE A 533 -16.60 -21.38 -9.73
CA ILE A 533 -16.91 -22.23 -8.60
C ILE A 533 -18.05 -21.62 -7.80
N GLN A 534 -18.85 -22.49 -7.20
CA GLN A 534 -19.74 -22.16 -6.12
C GLN A 534 -19.15 -22.77 -4.86
N LEU A 535 -19.03 -21.94 -3.84
CA LEU A 535 -18.65 -22.43 -2.53
C LEU A 535 -19.90 -23.05 -1.91
N GLN A 536 -19.92 -24.37 -1.77
CA GLN A 536 -20.96 -25.02 -0.97
C GLN A 536 -20.69 -24.67 0.50
N VAL A 537 -21.57 -23.86 1.09
CA VAL A 537 -21.65 -23.64 2.55
C VAL A 537 -22.66 -24.61 3.18
N ASP A 538 -23.37 -25.39 2.36
CA ASP A 538 -24.39 -26.33 2.85
C ASP A 538 -23.74 -27.56 3.50
N GLY A 539 -23.70 -27.54 4.84
CA GLY A 539 -23.99 -28.72 5.66
C GLY A 539 -23.00 -29.87 5.62
N TYR A 540 -21.69 -29.62 5.62
CA TYR A 540 -20.75 -30.65 6.06
C TYR A 540 -20.45 -30.45 7.55
N GLU A 541 -21.16 -31.25 8.36
CA GLU A 541 -20.85 -31.46 9.77
C GLU A 541 -19.45 -32.02 9.95
N VAL A 542 -18.79 -31.49 10.99
CA VAL A 542 -17.56 -32.03 11.56
C VAL A 542 -17.91 -33.33 12.26
N MET A 543 -17.45 -34.46 11.72
CA MET A 543 -17.37 -35.68 12.52
C MET A 543 -16.20 -35.57 13.51
N THR A 544 -16.53 -35.40 14.78
CA THR A 544 -15.61 -35.46 15.92
C THR A 544 -15.13 -36.89 16.17
N GLU A 545 -13.83 -37.07 16.47
CA GLU A 545 -13.48 -37.62 17.78
C GLU A 545 -12.07 -37.23 18.25
N THR A 546 -12.06 -36.93 19.54
CA THR A 546 -11.02 -36.40 20.40
C THR A 546 -9.75 -37.23 20.45
N ARG A 547 -8.59 -36.56 20.31
CA ARG A 547 -7.46 -36.79 21.22
C ARG A 547 -6.99 -35.44 21.78
N GLN A 548 -7.04 -35.36 23.10
CA GLN A 548 -6.46 -34.34 23.98
C GLN A 548 -5.32 -33.53 23.34
N PHE A 549 -5.63 -32.35 22.80
CA PHE A 549 -4.66 -31.27 22.65
C PHE A 549 -5.11 -30.15 23.59
N MET A 550 -4.51 -30.20 24.79
CA MET A 550 -4.84 -29.49 26.03
C MET A 550 -6.13 -29.93 26.71
N SER A 551 -6.03 -30.28 28.00
CA SER A 551 -7.10 -30.03 28.95
C SER A 551 -7.40 -28.53 28.92
N MET A 552 -8.37 -28.13 28.10
CA MET A 552 -9.17 -26.96 28.44
C MET A 552 -10.09 -27.40 29.57
N ASP A 553 -9.62 -27.26 30.80
CA ASP A 553 -10.54 -27.13 31.92
C ASP A 553 -11.34 -25.85 31.67
N ALA A 554 -12.66 -26.03 31.55
CA ALA A 554 -13.70 -25.01 31.35
C ALA A 554 -13.75 -24.32 29.97
N VAL A 555 -14.59 -24.84 29.06
CA VAL A 555 -15.78 -24.11 28.56
C VAL A 555 -16.80 -25.16 28.11
N HIS A 556 -17.97 -25.18 28.76
CA HIS A 556 -19.13 -25.94 28.32
C HIS A 556 -19.68 -25.33 27.02
N THR A 557 -19.67 -26.09 25.92
CA THR A 557 -20.59 -25.88 24.79
C THR A 557 -21.39 -27.15 24.53
N PRO A 558 -22.67 -27.03 24.14
CA PRO A 558 -23.66 -28.10 24.21
C PRO A 558 -23.41 -29.16 23.12
N GLN A 559 -23.68 -30.40 23.49
CA GLN A 559 -23.73 -31.55 22.60
C GLN A 559 -24.70 -31.30 21.44
N LEU A 560 -24.20 -31.41 20.20
CA LEU A 560 -25.01 -31.67 19.02
C LEU A 560 -24.69 -33.09 18.54
N ASP A 561 -25.77 -33.83 18.31
CA ASP A 561 -25.84 -35.29 18.22
C ASP A 561 -25.29 -35.80 16.89
N VAL A 562 -24.31 -36.71 16.94
CA VAL A 562 -23.61 -37.27 15.77
C VAL A 562 -24.17 -38.67 15.48
N HIS A 563 -24.93 -38.81 14.40
CA HIS A 563 -25.30 -40.12 13.88
C HIS A 563 -24.82 -40.32 12.43
N ALA A 564 -24.00 -41.37 12.30
CA ALA A 564 -23.54 -42.08 11.09
C ALA A 564 -22.21 -41.59 10.47
N TYR A 565 -21.15 -42.40 10.63
CA TYR A 565 -20.30 -42.98 9.56
C TYR A 565 -19.10 -43.70 10.20
N LYS A 566 -19.27 -45.00 10.47
CA LYS A 566 -18.34 -45.85 11.25
C LYS A 566 -17.27 -46.60 10.42
N GLU A 567 -17.04 -46.26 9.15
CA GLU A 567 -16.16 -47.08 8.27
C GLU A 567 -14.95 -46.36 7.64
N LEU A 568 -14.59 -45.15 8.07
CA LEU A 568 -13.40 -44.44 7.56
C LEU A 568 -12.19 -44.51 8.51
N ALA A 569 -12.02 -45.64 9.20
CA ALA A 569 -10.87 -45.91 10.02
C ALA A 569 -9.71 -46.45 9.17
N LEU A 570 -8.64 -45.67 9.04
CA LEU A 570 -7.25 -46.12 9.19
C LEU A 570 -6.38 -44.91 9.55
N ASP A 571 -6.11 -44.82 10.86
CA ASP A 571 -5.01 -44.23 11.65
C ASP A 571 -4.64 -42.72 11.63
N ARG A 572 -5.29 -41.97 12.54
CA ARG A 572 -4.93 -40.69 13.25
C ARG A 572 -5.82 -39.45 12.97
N PRO A 573 -6.02 -38.55 13.97
CA PRO A 573 -7.21 -37.68 14.06
C PRO A 573 -7.13 -36.43 13.17
N LEU A 574 -8.29 -36.01 12.66
CA LEU A 574 -8.50 -34.79 11.87
C LEU A 574 -8.63 -33.55 12.78
N VAL A 575 -8.08 -32.41 12.34
CA VAL A 575 -8.40 -31.09 12.94
C VAL A 575 -9.17 -30.28 11.91
N SER A 576 -10.46 -30.09 12.13
CA SER A 576 -11.27 -29.17 11.33
C SER A 576 -11.24 -27.78 11.93
N PHE A 577 -11.01 -26.75 11.12
CA PHE A 577 -11.22 -25.37 11.55
C PHE A 577 -12.60 -24.91 11.12
N SER A 578 -13.46 -24.66 12.11
CA SER A 578 -14.61 -23.79 11.94
C SER A 578 -14.38 -22.58 12.84
N LEU A 579 -13.83 -21.51 12.28
CA LEU A 579 -14.00 -20.19 12.88
C LEU A 579 -15.48 -19.82 12.68
N LYS A 580 -16.12 -19.21 13.68
CA LYS A 580 -17.49 -18.72 13.59
C LYS A 580 -17.68 -18.00 12.24
N ASN A 581 -18.62 -18.42 11.39
CA ASN A 581 -18.87 -17.83 10.07
C ASN A 581 -17.75 -17.97 9.01
N LEU A 582 -16.78 -18.90 9.15
CA LEU A 582 -15.89 -19.30 8.05
C LEU A 582 -16.29 -20.66 7.45
N PRO A 583 -16.13 -20.83 6.12
CA PRO A 583 -16.26 -22.14 5.50
C PRO A 583 -15.19 -23.11 6.04
N ALA A 584 -15.59 -24.36 6.25
CA ALA A 584 -14.72 -25.37 6.86
C ALA A 584 -13.55 -25.74 5.92
N VAL A 585 -12.32 -25.47 6.37
CA VAL A 585 -11.09 -26.03 5.80
C VAL A 585 -10.59 -27.11 6.76
N VAL A 586 -10.30 -28.29 6.23
CA VAL A 586 -9.93 -29.46 7.05
C VAL A 586 -8.44 -29.74 6.89
N LEU A 587 -7.68 -29.64 7.99
CA LEU A 587 -6.32 -30.16 8.05
C LEU A 587 -6.35 -31.68 8.10
N LEU A 588 -5.46 -32.31 7.36
CA LEU A 588 -5.30 -33.75 7.40
C LEU A 588 -3.87 -34.20 7.61
N SER A 589 -3.76 -35.30 8.34
CA SER A 589 -2.75 -36.32 8.11
C SER A 589 -3.53 -37.64 8.04
N ALA A 590 -3.69 -38.22 6.84
CA ALA A 590 -4.37 -39.50 6.65
C ALA A 590 -3.44 -40.53 6.00
N PRO A 591 -3.28 -41.74 6.56
CA PRO A 591 -2.50 -42.83 5.96
C PRO A 591 -2.94 -43.24 4.55
N ALA A 592 -4.23 -43.05 4.21
CA ALA A 592 -4.79 -43.38 2.90
C ALA A 592 -4.45 -42.36 1.80
N THR A 593 -3.98 -41.17 2.17
CA THR A 593 -3.43 -40.14 1.27
C THR A 593 -2.10 -39.67 1.84
N PRO A 594 -1.06 -40.53 1.84
CA PRO A 594 0.24 -40.13 2.36
C PRO A 594 0.71 -38.91 1.58
N HIS A 595 1.28 -37.93 2.29
CA HIS A 595 1.80 -36.68 1.71
C HIS A 595 0.76 -35.63 1.28
N VAL A 596 -0.46 -35.65 1.84
CA VAL A 596 -1.43 -34.56 1.71
C VAL A 596 -1.60 -33.88 3.07
N ASP A 597 -1.47 -32.57 3.09
CA ASP A 597 -1.51 -31.77 4.32
C ASP A 597 -2.85 -31.00 4.46
N LEU A 598 -3.46 -30.60 3.33
CA LEU A 598 -4.78 -29.94 3.31
C LEU A 598 -5.71 -30.55 2.28
N ARG A 599 -7.02 -30.54 2.57
CA ARG A 599 -8.05 -30.75 1.55
C ARG A 599 -9.26 -29.85 1.73
N PHE A 600 -9.89 -29.49 0.62
CA PHE A 600 -11.20 -28.85 0.59
C PHE A 600 -11.96 -29.26 -0.66
N ALA A 601 -13.27 -28.98 -0.70
CA ALA A 601 -14.11 -29.26 -1.85
C ALA A 601 -14.77 -27.98 -2.37
N VAL A 602 -14.92 -27.90 -3.69
CA VAL A 602 -15.61 -26.81 -4.39
C VAL A 602 -16.63 -27.37 -5.36
N ARG A 603 -17.78 -26.70 -5.50
CA ARG A 603 -18.78 -27.07 -6.50
C ARG A 603 -18.47 -26.34 -7.80
N ILE A 604 -18.51 -27.07 -8.91
CA ILE A 604 -18.36 -26.50 -10.25
C ILE A 604 -19.74 -26.56 -10.91
N PRO A 605 -20.29 -25.43 -11.41
CA PRO A 605 -21.57 -25.44 -12.10
C PRO A 605 -21.56 -26.42 -13.27
N LYS A 606 -22.60 -27.26 -13.37
CA LYS A 606 -22.82 -28.23 -14.46
C LYS A 606 -21.73 -29.31 -14.60
N SER A 607 -20.87 -29.47 -13.60
CA SER A 607 -19.83 -30.48 -13.54
C SER A 607 -19.84 -31.19 -12.19
N LYS A 608 -19.11 -32.30 -12.12
CA LYS A 608 -18.82 -32.99 -10.87
C LYS A 608 -18.10 -32.04 -9.89
N PRO A 609 -18.48 -32.01 -8.59
CA PRO A 609 -17.74 -31.26 -7.57
C PRO A 609 -16.26 -31.64 -7.58
N MET A 610 -15.38 -30.72 -7.20
CA MET A 610 -13.93 -30.93 -7.21
C MET A 610 -13.37 -30.97 -5.79
N LYS A 611 -12.54 -31.96 -5.51
CA LYS A 611 -11.75 -32.08 -4.29
C LYS A 611 -10.33 -31.61 -4.60
N VAL A 612 -9.89 -30.60 -3.88
CA VAL A 612 -8.55 -30.03 -3.98
C VAL A 612 -7.71 -30.58 -2.84
N PHE A 613 -6.56 -31.15 -3.18
CA PHE A 613 -5.59 -31.66 -2.23
C PHE A 613 -4.32 -30.82 -2.33
N LEU A 614 -3.82 -30.35 -1.19
CA LEU A 614 -2.59 -29.59 -1.12
C LEU A 614 -1.55 -30.39 -0.35
N GLN A 615 -0.35 -30.44 -0.91
CA GLN A 615 0.86 -30.86 -0.22
C GLN A 615 1.75 -29.63 -0.04
N ILE A 616 2.25 -29.41 1.16
CA ILE A 616 3.10 -28.29 1.53
C ILE A 616 4.45 -28.84 1.98
N GLN A 617 5.51 -28.35 1.34
CA GLN A 617 6.87 -28.74 1.66
C GLN A 617 7.68 -27.48 1.98
N ASP A 618 8.11 -27.35 3.23
CA ASP A 618 8.94 -26.24 3.67
C ASP A 618 10.43 -26.58 3.52
N HIS A 619 11.07 -26.02 2.50
CA HIS A 619 12.49 -26.23 2.20
C HIS A 619 13.12 -24.97 1.67
N VAL A 620 14.34 -24.63 2.08
CA VAL A 620 15.13 -23.56 1.45
C VAL A 620 15.52 -23.91 0.02
N VAL A 621 16.14 -25.08 -0.15
CA VAL A 621 16.48 -25.67 -1.44
C VAL A 621 15.82 -27.04 -1.53
N PHE A 622 14.97 -27.23 -2.53
CA PHE A 622 14.30 -28.50 -2.78
C PHE A 622 15.11 -29.36 -3.74
N SER A 623 15.46 -30.58 -3.32
CA SER A 623 16.41 -31.44 -4.03
C SER A 623 15.82 -32.71 -4.63
N ASP A 624 14.52 -32.98 -4.43
CA ASP A 624 13.94 -34.20 -4.97
C ASP A 624 13.81 -34.13 -6.49
N SER A 625 14.16 -35.24 -7.14
CA SER A 625 13.99 -35.37 -8.58
C SER A 625 12.51 -35.33 -8.95
N ALA A 626 12.19 -34.76 -10.11
CA ALA A 626 10.83 -34.76 -10.65
C ALA A 626 10.26 -36.19 -10.78
N VAL A 627 11.12 -37.19 -11.05
CA VAL A 627 10.74 -38.61 -11.13
C VAL A 627 10.26 -39.16 -9.78
N THR A 628 10.95 -38.81 -8.70
CA THR A 628 10.59 -39.23 -7.34
C THR A 628 9.21 -38.66 -6.96
N VAL A 629 9.04 -37.35 -7.14
CA VAL A 629 7.78 -36.65 -6.85
C VAL A 629 6.65 -37.20 -7.71
N HIS A 630 6.91 -37.47 -8.98
CA HIS A 630 5.96 -38.09 -9.89
C HIS A 630 5.47 -39.47 -9.41
N GLY A 631 6.39 -40.30 -8.91
CA GLY A 631 6.03 -41.58 -8.31
C GLY A 631 5.05 -41.45 -7.14
N HIS A 632 5.16 -40.38 -6.36
CA HIS A 632 4.25 -40.08 -5.24
C HIS A 632 2.88 -39.65 -5.75
N ILE A 633 2.86 -38.72 -6.73
CA ILE A 633 1.64 -38.22 -7.37
C ILE A 633 0.84 -39.37 -7.99
N ARG A 634 1.49 -40.29 -8.72
CA ARG A 634 0.83 -41.47 -9.30
C ARG A 634 0.19 -42.37 -8.25
N ARG A 635 0.86 -42.62 -7.13
CA ARG A 635 0.30 -43.43 -6.04
C ARG A 635 -0.93 -42.78 -5.44
N MET A 636 -0.91 -41.46 -5.27
CA MET A 636 -2.03 -40.70 -4.75
C MET A 636 -3.23 -40.70 -5.72
N PHE A 637 -3.03 -40.44 -7.02
CA PHE A 637 -4.12 -40.55 -8.00
C PHE A 637 -4.70 -41.96 -8.05
N ALA A 638 -3.85 -42.99 -8.07
CA ALA A 638 -4.31 -44.38 -8.05
C ALA A 638 -5.08 -44.73 -6.77
N ALA A 639 -4.74 -44.13 -5.64
CA ALA A 639 -5.50 -44.28 -4.39
C ALA A 639 -6.84 -43.54 -4.45
N PHE A 640 -6.86 -42.33 -4.99
CA PHE A 640 -8.10 -41.56 -5.18
C PHE A 640 -9.05 -42.27 -6.14
N ASP A 641 -8.58 -42.71 -7.31
CA ASP A 641 -9.39 -43.35 -8.35
C ASP A 641 -10.00 -44.68 -7.88
N LYS A 642 -9.37 -45.35 -6.91
CA LYS A 642 -9.90 -46.56 -6.24
C LYS A 642 -10.87 -46.27 -5.10
N SER A 643 -10.96 -45.02 -4.65
CA SER A 643 -11.84 -44.61 -3.55
C SER A 643 -13.25 -44.30 -4.04
N ASP A 644 -14.24 -44.38 -3.15
CA ASP A 644 -15.61 -43.98 -3.49
C ASP A 644 -15.73 -42.48 -3.82
N PHE A 645 -14.79 -41.65 -3.34
CA PHE A 645 -14.72 -40.23 -3.73
C PHE A 645 -14.51 -40.04 -5.22
N ALA A 646 -13.83 -40.95 -5.92
CA ALA A 646 -13.65 -40.83 -7.36
C ALA A 646 -14.94 -41.06 -8.16
N LYS A 647 -16.03 -41.49 -7.54
CA LYS A 647 -17.37 -41.52 -8.17
C LYS A 647 -18.11 -40.18 -8.01
N GLU A 648 -17.81 -39.44 -6.95
CA GLU A 648 -18.54 -38.24 -6.54
C GLU A 648 -17.80 -36.92 -6.80
N PHE A 649 -16.46 -36.96 -6.83
CA PHE A 649 -15.60 -35.80 -7.01
C PHE A 649 -14.61 -35.94 -8.16
N SER A 650 -14.30 -34.83 -8.83
CA SER A 650 -13.08 -34.64 -9.60
C SER A 650 -11.92 -34.29 -8.65
N MET A 651 -10.68 -34.52 -9.05
CA MET A 651 -9.51 -34.24 -8.21
C MET A 651 -8.63 -33.17 -8.84
N LEU A 652 -8.14 -32.24 -8.02
CA LEU A 652 -7.01 -31.37 -8.32
C LEU A 652 -5.94 -31.56 -7.23
N PHE A 653 -4.69 -31.74 -7.65
CA PHE A 653 -3.56 -31.79 -6.73
C PHE A 653 -2.71 -30.54 -6.85
N VAL A 654 -2.36 -29.93 -5.72
CA VAL A 654 -1.54 -28.73 -5.66
C VAL A 654 -0.32 -29.03 -4.78
N LEU A 655 0.86 -29.06 -5.39
CA LEU A 655 2.13 -29.20 -4.69
C LEU A 655 2.72 -27.81 -4.43
N CYS A 656 2.85 -27.44 -3.16
CA CYS A 656 3.37 -26.17 -2.69
C CYS A 656 4.77 -26.38 -2.09
N ILE A 657 5.79 -25.79 -2.70
CA ILE A 657 7.16 -25.82 -2.20
C ILE A 657 7.59 -24.40 -1.87
N THR A 658 7.89 -24.11 -0.61
CA THR A 658 8.22 -22.74 -0.17
C THR A 658 9.51 -22.24 -0.82
N GLY A 659 10.45 -23.14 -1.12
CA GLY A 659 11.79 -22.80 -1.63
C GLY A 659 11.97 -22.87 -3.14
N THR A 660 13.24 -23.10 -3.50
CA THR A 660 13.75 -23.09 -4.88
C THR A 660 14.43 -24.41 -5.21
N HIS A 661 14.31 -24.87 -6.45
CA HIS A 661 15.08 -26.01 -6.98
C HIS A 661 16.49 -25.57 -7.46
N SER A 662 16.95 -24.39 -7.06
CA SER A 662 18.24 -23.84 -7.47
C SER A 662 18.95 -23.13 -6.33
N THR A 663 20.25 -23.40 -6.19
CA THR A 663 21.17 -22.72 -5.27
C THR A 663 21.68 -21.38 -5.82
N ALA A 664 21.25 -20.97 -7.02
CA ALA A 664 21.67 -19.72 -7.62
C ALA A 664 21.19 -18.51 -6.80
N LYS A 665 22.05 -17.50 -6.64
CA LYS A 665 21.66 -16.25 -5.94
C LYS A 665 20.74 -15.37 -6.78
N ASN A 666 20.85 -15.43 -8.11
CA ASN A 666 20.06 -14.62 -9.03
C ASN A 666 18.58 -15.07 -9.05
N PRO A 667 17.60 -14.18 -8.75
CA PRO A 667 16.17 -14.53 -8.73
C PRO A 667 15.62 -15.02 -10.08
N ILE A 668 16.06 -14.43 -11.20
CA ILE A 668 15.61 -14.82 -12.55
C ILE A 668 16.09 -16.24 -12.88
N THR A 669 17.33 -16.56 -12.52
CA THR A 669 17.88 -17.92 -12.69
C THR A 669 17.13 -18.93 -11.83
N ARG A 670 16.82 -18.59 -10.56
CA ARG A 670 16.01 -19.44 -9.68
C ARG A 670 14.62 -19.69 -10.25
N ALA A 671 13.90 -18.64 -10.65
CA ALA A 671 12.58 -18.75 -11.24
C ALA A 671 12.58 -19.63 -12.49
N LYS A 672 13.60 -19.51 -13.36
CA LYS A 672 13.74 -20.37 -14.54
C LYS A 672 13.92 -21.84 -14.16
N ALA A 673 14.80 -22.15 -13.21
CA ALA A 673 15.04 -23.51 -12.75
C ALA A 673 13.78 -24.13 -12.10
N ASN A 674 13.07 -23.36 -11.28
CA ASN A 674 11.80 -23.77 -10.67
C ASN A 674 10.76 -24.14 -11.74
N ARG A 675 10.62 -23.32 -12.79
CA ARG A 675 9.69 -23.59 -13.89
C ARG A 675 10.06 -24.83 -14.68
N GLU A 676 11.35 -25.01 -14.97
CA GLU A 676 11.84 -26.18 -15.72
C GLU A 676 11.56 -27.48 -14.96
N TRP A 677 11.91 -27.52 -13.68
CA TRP A 677 11.63 -28.67 -12.81
C TRP A 677 10.13 -28.92 -12.65
N SER A 678 9.34 -27.88 -12.37
CA SER A 678 7.89 -27.99 -12.18
C SER A 678 7.17 -28.49 -13.44
N ARG A 679 7.62 -28.04 -14.63
CA ARG A 679 7.10 -28.56 -15.91
C ARG A 679 7.40 -30.03 -16.09
N GLU A 680 8.55 -30.51 -15.63
CA GLU A 680 8.89 -31.94 -15.74
C GLU A 680 7.98 -32.80 -14.84
N VAL A 681 7.67 -32.31 -13.64
CA VAL A 681 6.64 -32.92 -12.77
C VAL A 681 5.28 -32.94 -13.47
N CYS A 682 4.84 -31.82 -14.05
CA CYS A 682 3.53 -31.71 -14.70
C CYS A 682 3.43 -32.51 -16.01
N LYS A 683 4.51 -32.61 -16.81
CA LYS A 683 4.53 -33.43 -18.04
C LYS A 683 4.35 -34.92 -17.75
N SER A 684 4.83 -35.34 -16.60
CA SER A 684 4.80 -36.73 -16.20
C SER A 684 3.39 -37.15 -15.74
N ASP A 685 2.56 -36.19 -15.33
CA ASP A 685 1.15 -36.37 -14.95
C ASP A 685 0.28 -36.70 -16.19
N PRO A 686 -0.17 -37.97 -16.35
CA PRO A 686 -0.92 -38.40 -17.52
C PRO A 686 -2.31 -37.77 -17.63
N ASP A 687 -2.85 -37.25 -16.52
CA ASP A 687 -4.18 -36.66 -16.48
C ASP A 687 -4.16 -35.12 -16.49
N GLY A 688 -2.97 -34.51 -16.37
CA GLY A 688 -2.76 -33.06 -16.37
C GLY A 688 -3.43 -32.31 -15.21
N ARG A 689 -3.78 -32.98 -14.11
CA ARG A 689 -4.53 -32.48 -12.93
C ARG A 689 -3.64 -31.93 -11.81
N VAL A 690 -2.34 -31.74 -12.05
CA VAL A 690 -1.37 -31.22 -11.06
C VAL A 690 -1.06 -29.73 -11.27
N VAL A 691 -1.04 -28.97 -10.18
CA VAL A 691 -0.44 -27.63 -10.09
C VAL A 691 0.77 -27.70 -9.16
N VAL A 692 1.89 -27.15 -9.59
CA VAL A 692 3.09 -26.98 -8.77
C VAL A 692 3.32 -25.49 -8.54
N LEU A 693 3.31 -25.09 -7.27
CA LEU A 693 3.57 -23.73 -6.82
C LEU A 693 4.93 -23.73 -6.10
N MET A 694 5.83 -22.87 -6.54
CA MET A 694 7.17 -22.74 -5.94
C MET A 694 7.49 -21.31 -5.53
N GLY A 695 8.21 -21.13 -4.43
CA GLY A 695 8.75 -19.82 -4.03
C GLY A 695 7.66 -18.75 -3.87
N ASN A 696 7.71 -17.73 -4.73
CA ASN A 696 6.74 -16.63 -4.71
C ASN A 696 5.30 -17.06 -4.99
N ASP A 697 5.09 -18.20 -5.66
CA ASP A 697 3.73 -18.72 -5.86
C ASP A 697 3.10 -19.14 -4.52
N VAL A 698 3.88 -19.76 -3.63
CA VAL A 698 3.44 -20.15 -2.29
C VAL A 698 3.22 -18.92 -1.41
N LYS A 699 4.00 -17.85 -1.62
CA LYS A 699 3.73 -16.54 -0.99
C LYS A 699 2.30 -16.08 -1.25
N ARG A 700 1.75 -16.29 -2.46
CA ARG A 700 0.38 -15.87 -2.79
C ARG A 700 -0.68 -16.68 -2.03
N LEU A 701 -0.37 -17.91 -1.62
CA LEU A 701 -1.27 -18.72 -0.81
C LEU A 701 -1.38 -18.24 0.63
N ALA A 702 -0.27 -17.83 1.25
CA ALA A 702 -0.25 -17.31 2.63
C ALA A 702 0.71 -16.12 2.79
N PRO A 703 0.39 -14.94 2.21
CA PRO A 703 1.33 -13.80 2.15
C PRO A 703 1.76 -13.32 3.52
N PHE A 704 0.81 -13.33 4.46
CA PHE A 704 0.93 -12.84 5.82
C PHE A 704 1.95 -13.60 6.68
N PHE A 705 2.13 -14.90 6.42
CA PHE A 705 3.01 -15.78 7.20
C PHE A 705 4.30 -16.15 6.49
N PHE A 706 4.47 -15.69 5.24
CA PHE A 706 5.53 -16.16 4.38
C PHE A 706 6.93 -15.86 4.91
N HIS A 707 7.11 -14.75 5.64
CA HIS A 707 8.39 -14.40 6.29
C HIS A 707 8.75 -15.28 7.49
N ARG A 708 7.79 -16.08 7.99
CA ARG A 708 8.03 -17.08 9.04
C ARG A 708 8.43 -18.46 8.49
N LEU A 709 8.39 -18.65 7.17
CA LEU A 709 8.77 -19.91 6.51
C LEU A 709 10.28 -20.00 6.29
N SER A 710 10.83 -21.22 6.23
CA SER A 710 12.28 -21.49 6.28
C SER A 710 13.12 -20.78 5.20
N VAL A 711 12.53 -20.40 4.07
CA VAL A 711 13.23 -19.92 2.85
C VAL A 711 13.79 -18.51 2.95
N TYR A 712 13.35 -17.72 3.94
CA TYR A 712 13.71 -16.30 4.07
C TYR A 712 14.73 -16.01 5.19
N THR A 713 15.37 -17.05 5.73
CA THR A 713 16.43 -16.90 6.75
C THR A 713 17.83 -16.71 6.18
N ASP A 714 18.04 -16.94 4.88
CA ASP A 714 19.35 -16.88 4.21
C ASP A 714 19.74 -15.49 3.68
#